data_AF-A0A970YYM1-F1
#
_entry.id   AF-A0A970YYM1-F1
#
_cell.length_a   1.000
_cell.length_b   1.000
_cell.length_c   1.000
_cell.angle_alpha   90.00
_cell.angle_beta   90.00
_cell.angle_gamma   90.00
#
_symmetry.space_group_name_H-M   'P 1'
#
loop_
_entity.id
_entity.type
_entity.pdbx_description
1 polymer ?
#
loop_
_entity_poly.entity_id
_entity_poly.type
_entity_poly.pdbx_seq_one_letter_code
_entity_poly.pdbx_strand_id
1 'polypeptide(L)'
;MRKAIVEIIFVLAGLFFSNILYSQTMPKPVLNYPANSSFQTTTKVYFGWNPISNADAYQIIIAGVPNWTDDDIITWGETDDNSGWFILEDGKTYYWNVIAYNDYGWSEWSDTFSFTVIASPVIHNYNLSNQPAGWGAELAIYGENFGKNQGSGKVKFFYRDSTNQQLYVDAEVYTHWSNDEIRCLIPHKASSGPVIVQTNSGSGTGTNSTYDISWGYNEVYWPTDPANITYRVDGSGFASSKWSTQQLETFIHQAAENWNSYNTGALFNFEPDDGTTYYPNLIGFSVPPNPTDYAYTYTVKIGNKIQQCAVKINPNIDWDYNYDLETAMTHEFGHWLSLTDLYGANDINKVMYGYYNRTIYNLTDSETKAIQAIYGVGTLTGMGGGLDNFPAPPENVQATVSGQNITLTWDPVEYSTNAQIEIVKNGNDDYPITLNYTETSYSDYNVSFPCTYIVRVTNNMGTANALPVTFFSGNINSSTYWQGNVYVFGNITVNSGAILTIRPGTNITFKNNASLLVNGLINAVGTETAPIKFTAANGNLPNSWGSIELNGAGASGSIIDNCNILYGNGVRVINVPSFTVSNNNLLDNYISLYIYGSTGGISGNTLSSNSIGHSIQLSYSNVDCNNNKITKTGAGIKRGHGIEHNQGSSGKVWRNDVSYCDWGIAAIWGSSPTSRKPNTSILRNNRIRNCNSGLMVYRLSYP
;
A
#
# COMPACT_ATOMS: atom_id res chain seq x y z
N MET A 1 49.72 64.62 47.58
CA MET A 1 50.82 64.45 46.59
C MET A 1 52.06 64.04 47.38
N ARG A 2 52.50 62.80 47.47
CA ARG A 2 52.59 61.71 46.48
C ARG A 2 52.38 60.38 47.25
N LYS A 3 51.21 59.74 47.40
CA LYS A 3 50.29 59.12 46.41
C LYS A 3 50.59 59.55 44.98
N ALA A 4 51.45 58.79 44.29
CA ALA A 4 51.59 58.68 42.82
C ALA A 4 53.00 58.25 42.32
N ILE A 5 53.98 57.89 43.17
CA ILE A 5 55.33 57.47 42.66
C ILE A 5 55.77 56.07 43.14
N VAL A 6 55.08 55.43 44.10
CA VAL A 6 55.38 54.03 44.47
C VAL A 6 54.51 53.03 43.68
N GLU A 7 53.47 53.49 42.98
CA GLU A 7 52.62 52.67 42.09
C GLU A 7 53.17 52.52 40.65
N ILE A 8 54.28 53.17 40.29
CA ILE A 8 54.91 53.02 38.96
C ILE A 8 56.06 51.99 38.95
N ILE A 9 56.43 51.43 40.10
CA ILE A 9 57.36 50.29 40.19
C ILE A 9 56.60 48.94 40.18
N PHE A 10 55.26 48.95 40.24
CA PHE A 10 54.42 47.74 40.22
C PHE A 10 53.63 47.49 38.92
N VAL A 11 53.84 48.29 37.86
CA VAL A 11 53.12 48.13 36.57
C VAL A 11 54.06 47.80 35.39
N LEU A 12 55.38 47.79 35.57
CA LEU A 12 56.35 47.47 34.50
C LEU A 12 57.32 46.31 34.85
N ALA A 13 56.90 45.44 35.77
CA ALA A 13 57.51 44.12 35.99
C ALA A 13 56.49 42.98 35.77
N GLY A 14 55.42 43.27 35.02
CA GLY A 14 54.35 42.33 34.64
C GLY A 14 54.44 41.85 33.19
N LEU A 15 55.58 42.05 32.53
CA LEU A 15 55.83 41.60 31.17
C LEU A 15 57.22 40.96 31.15
N PHE A 16 57.28 39.72 30.65
CA PHE A 16 58.45 38.84 30.52
C PHE A 16 58.69 37.82 31.66
N PHE A 17 58.07 36.66 31.43
CA PHE A 17 58.43 35.31 31.89
C PHE A 17 58.21 34.95 33.37
N SER A 18 56.98 34.54 33.65
CA SER A 18 56.76 33.17 34.12
C SER A 18 55.55 32.59 33.38
N ASN A 19 55.84 32.02 32.21
CA ASN A 19 54.98 31.03 31.56
C ASN A 19 54.79 29.88 32.56
N ILE A 20 53.77 30.00 33.40
CA ILE A 20 53.12 28.83 33.97
C ILE A 20 52.47 28.14 32.76
N LEU A 21 53.09 27.04 32.34
CA LEU A 21 52.52 26.03 31.46
C LEU A 21 51.13 25.65 31.98
N TYR A 22 50.09 26.38 31.58
CA TYR A 22 48.82 25.73 31.33
C TYR A 22 49.00 24.98 30.01
N SER A 23 49.58 23.78 30.11
CA SER A 23 49.30 22.73 29.14
C SER A 23 47.79 22.49 29.27
N GLN A 24 47.00 23.22 28.50
CA GLN A 24 45.59 22.94 28.36
C GLN A 24 45.52 21.72 27.44
N THR A 25 45.73 20.54 28.01
CA THR A 25 45.64 19.28 27.30
C THR A 25 44.27 19.21 26.65
N MET A 26 44.21 19.05 25.33
CA MET A 26 42.94 18.92 24.60
C MET A 26 42.18 17.71 25.16
N PRO A 27 40.88 17.86 25.50
CA PRO A 27 40.08 16.73 25.93
C PRO A 27 39.95 15.72 24.78
N LYS A 28 39.76 14.43 25.09
CA LYS A 28 39.45 13.45 24.04
C LYS A 28 38.11 13.77 23.36
N PRO A 29 37.97 13.56 22.04
CA PRO A 29 36.69 13.72 21.35
C PRO A 29 35.59 12.82 21.91
N VAL A 30 34.36 13.34 21.93
CA VAL A 30 33.15 12.61 22.35
C VAL A 30 32.30 12.30 21.13
N LEU A 31 32.12 11.02 20.82
CA LEU A 31 31.46 10.54 19.62
C LEU A 31 29.93 10.61 19.73
N ASN A 32 29.26 11.01 18.65
CA ASN A 32 27.80 11.14 18.58
C ASN A 32 27.17 10.12 17.62
N TYR A 33 27.67 10.05 16.38
CA TYR A 33 27.15 9.15 15.35
C TYR A 33 28.29 8.61 14.45
N PRO A 34 28.25 7.34 13.99
CA PRO A 34 27.30 6.30 14.36
C PRO A 34 27.32 6.01 15.86
N ALA A 35 26.14 5.81 16.48
CA ALA A 35 26.08 5.48 17.90
C ALA A 35 26.77 4.13 18.17
N ASN A 36 27.31 3.94 19.37
CA ASN A 36 28.03 2.71 19.70
C ASN A 36 27.12 1.48 19.54
N SER A 37 27.63 0.44 18.87
CA SER A 37 26.93 -0.80 18.51
C SER A 37 25.67 -0.59 17.65
N SER A 38 25.65 0.48 16.84
CA SER A 38 24.54 0.77 15.93
C SER A 38 24.65 0.01 14.60
N PHE A 39 23.56 0.03 13.82
CA PHE A 39 23.53 -0.50 12.46
C PHE A 39 23.37 0.62 11.43
N GLN A 40 24.03 0.48 10.29
CA GLN A 40 23.97 1.40 9.16
C GLN A 40 23.35 0.68 7.95
N THR A 41 22.42 1.34 7.27
CA THR A 41 21.68 0.78 6.11
C THR A 41 22.19 1.30 4.77
N THR A 42 23.33 1.99 4.79
CA THR A 42 23.97 2.56 3.61
C THR A 42 25.47 2.42 3.74
N THR A 43 26.14 2.19 2.62
CA THR A 43 27.60 2.17 2.53
C THR A 43 28.20 3.56 2.73
N LYS A 44 27.44 4.65 2.49
CA LYS A 44 27.87 6.02 2.80
C LYS A 44 27.54 6.37 4.24
N VAL A 45 28.46 6.05 5.15
CA VAL A 45 28.29 6.25 6.59
C VAL A 45 28.76 7.64 6.99
N TYR A 46 27.91 8.37 7.71
CA TYR A 46 28.24 9.68 8.29
C TYR A 46 28.80 9.51 9.70
N PHE A 47 29.75 10.37 10.05
CA PHE A 47 30.42 10.41 11.34
C PHE A 47 30.29 11.80 11.94
N GLY A 48 30.14 11.89 13.27
CA GLY A 48 30.06 13.16 13.98
C GLY A 48 30.43 13.03 15.45
N TRP A 49 31.06 14.07 15.97
CA TRP A 49 31.51 14.19 17.36
C TRP A 49 31.30 15.62 17.87
N ASN A 50 31.44 15.82 19.18
CA ASN A 50 31.34 17.16 19.76
C ASN A 50 32.56 18.02 19.38
N PRO A 51 32.36 19.29 18.97
CA PRO A 51 33.47 20.19 18.65
C PRO A 51 34.28 20.51 19.91
N ILE A 52 35.58 20.71 19.75
CA ILE A 52 36.56 21.02 20.80
C ILE A 52 37.10 22.42 20.51
N SER A 53 36.94 23.33 21.47
CA SER A 53 37.17 24.77 21.28
C SER A 53 38.61 25.19 20.96
N ASN A 54 39.59 24.31 21.15
CA ASN A 54 41.02 24.56 20.91
C ASN A 54 41.67 23.52 19.97
N ALA A 55 40.87 22.76 19.22
CA ALA A 55 41.36 21.90 18.15
C ALA A 55 41.39 22.69 16.83
N ASP A 56 42.46 22.54 16.06
CA ASP A 56 42.56 23.09 14.70
C ASP A 56 41.97 22.09 13.68
N ALA A 57 42.10 20.80 13.96
CA ALA A 57 41.56 19.71 13.14
C ALA A 57 41.42 18.40 13.92
N TYR A 58 40.87 17.41 13.25
CA TYR A 58 40.63 16.06 13.74
C TYR A 58 41.17 15.02 12.76
N GLN A 59 41.60 13.89 13.30
CA GLN A 59 41.83 12.68 12.53
C GLN A 59 40.85 11.60 12.98
N ILE A 60 40.21 10.95 12.01
CA ILE A 60 39.30 9.82 12.21
C ILE A 60 39.92 8.56 11.62
N ILE A 61 39.83 7.45 12.37
CA ILE A 61 40.26 6.12 11.94
C ILE A 61 39.07 5.17 11.98
N ILE A 62 38.97 4.31 10.96
CA ILE A 62 38.00 3.22 10.84
C ILE A 62 38.76 1.92 10.66
N ALA A 63 38.52 0.95 11.54
CA ALA A 63 39.21 -0.34 11.57
C ALA A 63 38.22 -1.53 11.51
N GLY A 64 38.73 -2.70 11.14
CA GLY A 64 37.94 -3.92 10.95
C GLY A 64 37.73 -4.77 12.21
N VAL A 65 38.50 -4.53 13.28
CA VAL A 65 38.49 -5.34 14.51
C VAL A 65 38.54 -4.46 15.76
N PRO A 66 38.08 -4.93 16.93
CA PRO A 66 38.25 -4.19 18.18
C PRO A 66 39.73 -4.22 18.62
N ASN A 67 40.20 -3.14 19.25
CA ASN A 67 41.60 -2.97 19.68
C ASN A 67 42.61 -3.12 18.51
N TRP A 68 42.27 -2.49 17.40
CA TRP A 68 43.02 -2.51 16.15
C TRP A 68 44.47 -2.05 16.30
N THR A 69 45.31 -2.59 15.43
CA THR A 69 46.67 -2.10 15.14
C THR A 69 46.68 -1.38 13.79
N ASP A 70 47.81 -0.81 13.38
CA ASP A 70 47.91 -0.08 12.10
C ASP A 70 47.54 -0.95 10.89
N ASP A 71 47.80 -2.26 10.94
CA ASP A 71 47.46 -3.21 9.87
C ASP A 71 45.95 -3.50 9.75
N ASP A 72 45.17 -3.16 10.79
CA ASP A 72 43.72 -3.39 10.85
C ASP A 72 42.89 -2.17 10.40
N ILE A 73 43.56 -1.05 10.10
CA ILE A 73 42.93 0.18 9.64
C ILE A 73 42.41 -0.03 8.22
N ILE A 74 41.10 0.13 8.06
CA ILE A 74 40.43 0.05 6.77
C ILE A 74 40.59 1.37 6.01
N THR A 75 40.34 2.48 6.69
CA THR A 75 40.45 3.82 6.13
C THR A 75 40.57 4.86 7.24
N TRP A 76 41.05 6.05 6.89
CA TRP A 76 41.19 7.18 7.80
C TRP A 76 41.03 8.49 7.02
N GLY A 77 40.82 9.60 7.74
CA GLY A 77 40.77 10.92 7.15
C GLY A 77 41.05 12.02 8.16
N GLU A 78 41.28 13.23 7.65
CA GLU A 78 41.47 14.44 8.44
C GLU A 78 40.46 15.51 8.02
N THR A 79 40.01 16.31 8.98
CA THR A 79 39.07 17.40 8.73
C THR A 79 39.18 18.47 9.82
N ASP A 80 38.99 19.72 9.43
CA ASP A 80 38.82 20.88 10.33
C ASP A 80 37.37 21.02 10.86
N ASP A 81 36.46 20.13 10.42
CA ASP A 81 35.07 20.07 10.87
C ASP A 81 34.88 18.96 11.93
N ASN A 82 33.75 18.99 12.65
CA ASN A 82 33.41 17.97 13.65
C ASN A 82 32.54 16.83 13.08
N SER A 83 32.55 16.66 11.76
CA SER A 83 31.77 15.67 11.03
C SER A 83 32.43 15.24 9.72
N GLY A 84 32.02 14.09 9.19
CA GLY A 84 32.54 13.55 7.92
C GLY A 84 31.73 12.36 7.40
N TRP A 85 32.15 11.79 6.27
CA TRP A 85 31.55 10.57 5.74
C TRP A 85 32.57 9.69 5.03
N PHE A 86 32.34 8.38 5.06
CA PHE A 86 33.14 7.37 4.36
C PHE A 86 32.23 6.43 3.58
N ILE A 87 32.73 5.92 2.45
CA ILE A 87 32.10 4.80 1.74
C ILE A 87 32.76 3.52 2.24
N LEU A 88 31.96 2.65 2.86
CA LEU A 88 32.39 1.40 3.48
C LEU A 88 31.69 0.22 2.82
N GLU A 89 32.32 -0.95 2.87
CA GLU A 89 31.70 -2.19 2.40
C GLU A 89 30.55 -2.61 3.33
N ASP A 90 29.51 -3.21 2.76
CA ASP A 90 28.41 -3.76 3.54
C ASP A 90 28.72 -5.15 4.10
N GLY A 91 27.87 -5.65 5.00
CA GLY A 91 28.07 -6.93 5.69
C GLY A 91 29.20 -6.94 6.71
N LYS A 92 29.84 -5.80 6.99
CA LYS A 92 31.00 -5.68 7.89
C LYS A 92 30.69 -4.87 9.14
N THR A 93 31.37 -5.23 10.23
CA THR A 93 31.39 -4.44 11.47
C THR A 93 32.68 -3.64 11.52
N TYR A 94 32.54 -2.35 11.83
CA TYR A 94 33.62 -1.38 11.89
C TYR A 94 33.75 -0.82 13.29
N TYR A 95 34.97 -0.44 13.62
CA TYR A 95 35.35 0.22 14.87
C TYR A 95 35.98 1.55 14.53
N TRP A 96 35.61 2.61 15.23
CA TRP A 96 36.11 3.95 14.89
C TRP A 96 36.47 4.76 16.11
N ASN A 97 37.47 5.62 15.91
CA ASN A 97 38.03 6.51 16.91
C ASN A 97 38.36 7.86 16.24
N VAL A 98 38.29 8.94 17.04
CA VAL A 98 38.67 10.28 16.61
C VAL A 98 39.68 10.85 17.60
N ILE A 99 40.69 11.54 17.09
CA ILE A 99 41.66 12.32 17.85
C ILE A 99 41.63 13.76 17.35
N ALA A 100 41.80 14.72 18.26
CA ALA A 100 41.90 16.14 17.92
C ALA A 100 43.35 16.59 17.97
N TYR A 101 43.73 17.54 17.12
CA TYR A 101 45.05 18.12 17.13
C TYR A 101 45.02 19.63 16.87
N ASN A 102 46.08 20.29 17.31
CA ASN A 102 46.39 21.69 17.03
C ASN A 102 47.90 21.84 16.89
N ASP A 103 48.37 23.05 16.61
CA ASP A 103 49.81 23.35 16.47
C ASP A 103 50.68 22.98 17.70
N TYR A 104 50.05 22.73 18.86
CA TYR A 104 50.73 22.42 20.12
C TYR A 104 50.75 20.94 20.50
N GLY A 105 50.01 20.07 19.79
CA GLY A 105 50.01 18.63 20.03
C GLY A 105 48.70 17.93 19.70
N TRP A 106 48.55 16.71 20.20
CA TRP A 106 47.40 15.83 19.98
C TRP A 106 46.65 15.58 21.29
N SER A 107 45.35 15.32 21.22
CA SER A 107 44.54 14.84 22.36
C SER A 107 44.79 13.35 22.63
N GLU A 108 44.14 12.79 23.65
CA GLU A 108 43.90 11.34 23.67
C GLU A 108 42.85 10.96 22.61
N TRP A 109 42.89 9.71 22.13
CA TRP A 109 41.83 9.16 21.28
C TRP A 109 40.49 9.12 22.03
N SER A 110 39.40 9.28 21.29
CA SER A 110 38.05 9.00 21.79
C SER A 110 37.91 7.56 22.27
N ASP A 111 36.82 7.27 23.00
CA ASP A 111 36.40 5.87 23.18
C ASP A 111 36.09 5.24 21.82
N THR A 112 36.36 3.94 21.67
CA THR A 112 36.05 3.22 20.43
C THR A 112 34.56 2.93 20.37
N PHE A 113 33.89 3.45 19.33
CA PHE A 113 32.54 3.05 19.00
C PHE A 113 32.57 1.99 17.89
N SER A 114 31.62 1.06 17.93
CA SER A 114 31.40 0.11 16.84
C SER A 114 30.09 0.38 16.10
N PHE A 115 30.02 -0.03 14.84
CA PHE A 115 28.77 -0.12 14.10
C PHE A 115 28.86 -1.19 13.01
N THR A 116 27.73 -1.70 12.54
CA THR A 116 27.67 -2.69 11.44
C THR A 116 26.98 -2.07 10.22
N VAL A 117 27.63 -2.10 9.06
CA VAL A 117 26.97 -1.81 7.78
C VAL A 117 26.26 -3.09 7.35
N ILE A 118 24.93 -3.09 7.33
CA ILE A 118 24.18 -4.32 7.05
C ILE A 118 24.28 -4.65 5.55
N ALA A 119 24.47 -5.93 5.23
CA ALA A 119 24.52 -6.40 3.85
C ALA A 119 23.22 -6.09 3.09
N SER A 120 23.38 -5.61 1.85
CA SER A 120 22.28 -5.36 0.93
C SER A 120 21.68 -6.70 0.45
N PRO A 121 20.37 -6.75 0.18
CA PRO A 121 19.74 -7.96 -0.35
C PRO A 121 20.24 -8.24 -1.78
N VAL A 122 20.54 -9.50 -2.09
CA VAL A 122 21.00 -9.92 -3.42
C VAL A 122 20.04 -10.94 -3.99
N ILE A 123 19.58 -10.73 -5.22
CA ILE A 123 18.75 -11.70 -5.95
C ILE A 123 19.65 -12.53 -6.86
N HIS A 124 19.54 -13.86 -6.79
CA HIS A 124 20.27 -14.79 -7.63
C HIS A 124 19.43 -15.26 -8.83
N ASN A 125 18.19 -15.68 -8.60
CA ASN A 125 17.31 -16.22 -9.64
C ASN A 125 15.83 -16.22 -9.22
N TYR A 126 14.99 -16.65 -10.17
CA TYR A 126 13.55 -16.84 -10.00
C TYR A 126 13.16 -18.30 -10.26
N ASN A 127 12.03 -18.77 -9.73
CA ASN A 127 11.50 -20.11 -10.03
C ASN A 127 11.00 -20.25 -11.48
N LEU A 128 10.30 -19.22 -11.98
CA LEU A 128 9.68 -19.18 -13.30
C LEU A 128 9.93 -17.83 -13.95
N SER A 129 10.08 -17.80 -15.28
CA SER A 129 10.11 -16.58 -16.08
C SER A 129 8.74 -16.28 -16.70
N ASN A 130 8.53 -15.03 -17.10
CA ASN A 130 7.45 -14.64 -18.00
C ASN A 130 6.03 -14.91 -17.43
N GLN A 131 5.81 -14.59 -16.16
CA GLN A 131 4.53 -14.78 -15.48
C GLN A 131 3.64 -13.53 -15.61
N PRO A 132 2.30 -13.66 -15.56
CA PRO A 132 1.40 -12.53 -15.75
C PRO A 132 1.29 -11.63 -14.52
N ALA A 133 1.19 -10.32 -14.75
CA ALA A 133 1.01 -9.31 -13.71
C ALA A 133 -0.48 -9.12 -13.36
N GLY A 134 -0.82 -9.07 -12.08
CA GLY A 134 -2.20 -8.83 -11.62
C GLY A 134 -3.13 -10.04 -11.67
N TRP A 135 -2.66 -11.17 -12.17
CA TRP A 135 -3.45 -12.40 -12.34
C TRP A 135 -3.38 -13.35 -11.12
N GLY A 136 -2.78 -12.90 -10.01
CA GLY A 136 -2.48 -13.76 -8.87
C GLY A 136 -1.33 -14.74 -9.10
N ALA A 137 -0.51 -14.52 -10.14
CA ALA A 137 0.68 -15.32 -10.40
C ALA A 137 1.73 -15.12 -9.31
N GLU A 138 2.28 -16.23 -8.83
CA GLU A 138 3.34 -16.24 -7.82
C GLU A 138 4.73 -16.21 -8.43
N LEU A 139 5.57 -15.33 -7.94
CA LEU A 139 7.01 -15.30 -8.20
C LEU A 139 7.78 -15.70 -6.95
N ALA A 140 8.57 -16.76 -7.03
CA ALA A 140 9.59 -17.08 -6.04
C ALA A 140 10.93 -16.46 -6.45
N ILE A 141 11.53 -15.72 -5.53
CA ILE A 141 12.78 -14.98 -5.67
C ILE A 141 13.78 -15.61 -4.72
N TYR A 142 14.88 -16.15 -5.26
CA TYR A 142 15.94 -16.77 -4.49
C TYR A 142 17.14 -15.84 -4.40
N GLY A 143 17.77 -15.79 -3.22
CA GLY A 143 18.83 -14.84 -2.96
C GLY A 143 19.43 -14.96 -1.57
N GLU A 144 19.95 -13.84 -1.07
CA GLU A 144 20.55 -13.72 0.26
C GLU A 144 20.31 -12.35 0.86
N ASN A 145 20.39 -12.25 2.20
CA ASN A 145 20.21 -11.03 2.99
C ASN A 145 18.81 -10.40 2.89
N PHE A 146 17.77 -11.21 2.63
CA PHE A 146 16.38 -10.77 2.63
C PHE A 146 15.81 -10.57 4.03
N GLY A 147 16.48 -11.10 5.06
CA GLY A 147 16.03 -11.08 6.44
C GLY A 147 15.05 -12.21 6.76
N LYS A 148 15.06 -12.70 8.00
CA LYS A 148 14.29 -13.90 8.43
C LYS A 148 12.77 -13.75 8.37
N ASN A 149 12.27 -12.51 8.36
CA ASN A 149 10.85 -12.18 8.28
C ASN A 149 10.71 -10.91 7.44
N GLN A 150 9.56 -10.74 6.80
CA GLN A 150 9.28 -9.56 5.98
C GLN A 150 9.48 -8.24 6.73
N GLY A 151 8.81 -8.05 7.88
CA GLY A 151 8.81 -6.77 8.58
C GLY A 151 8.36 -5.63 7.66
N SER A 152 9.20 -4.61 7.47
CA SER A 152 8.98 -3.52 6.49
C SER A 152 9.62 -3.77 5.12
N GLY A 153 10.19 -4.96 4.91
CA GLY A 153 10.71 -5.40 3.64
C GLY A 153 9.62 -5.53 2.57
N LYS A 154 10.02 -5.30 1.33
CA LYS A 154 9.16 -5.36 0.15
C LYS A 154 9.91 -5.72 -1.11
N VAL A 155 9.21 -6.37 -2.02
CA VAL A 155 9.63 -6.57 -3.41
C VAL A 155 9.01 -5.47 -4.25
N LYS A 156 9.74 -4.99 -5.24
CA LYS A 156 9.33 -3.91 -6.14
C LYS A 156 9.52 -4.34 -7.58
N PHE A 157 8.50 -4.12 -8.40
CA PHE A 157 8.52 -4.42 -9.83
C PHE A 157 8.59 -3.13 -10.63
N PHE A 158 9.31 -3.18 -11.75
CA PHE A 158 9.40 -2.06 -12.68
C PHE A 158 8.02 -1.65 -13.22
N TYR A 159 7.80 -0.34 -13.29
CA TYR A 159 6.60 0.29 -13.83
C TYR A 159 6.94 1.67 -14.42
N ARG A 160 6.12 2.19 -15.33
CA ARG A 160 6.15 3.60 -15.74
C ARG A 160 4.80 4.24 -15.54
N ASP A 161 4.78 5.44 -14.96
CA ASP A 161 3.55 6.22 -14.85
C ASP A 161 3.21 6.97 -16.15
N SER A 162 2.08 7.66 -16.14
CA SER A 162 1.60 8.50 -17.24
C SER A 162 2.52 9.67 -17.58
N THR A 163 3.54 9.96 -16.77
CA THR A 163 4.56 10.99 -17.04
C THR A 163 5.84 10.40 -17.62
N ASN A 164 5.83 9.12 -17.97
CA ASN A 164 6.98 8.33 -18.44
C ASN A 164 8.12 8.22 -17.43
N GLN A 165 7.89 8.52 -16.15
CA GLN A 165 8.90 8.33 -15.14
C GLN A 165 9.04 6.84 -14.81
N GLN A 166 10.29 6.36 -14.78
CA GLN A 166 10.57 5.03 -14.26
C GLN A 166 10.28 5.02 -12.78
N LEU A 167 9.32 4.18 -12.39
CA LEU A 167 8.89 3.97 -11.03
C LEU A 167 8.95 2.48 -10.71
N TYR A 168 8.47 2.18 -9.52
CA TYR A 168 8.27 0.83 -9.06
C TYR A 168 6.90 0.68 -8.42
N VAL A 169 6.28 -0.47 -8.63
CA VAL A 169 5.09 -0.90 -7.89
C VAL A 169 5.53 -1.95 -6.86
N ASP A 170 5.14 -1.72 -5.61
CA ASP A 170 5.44 -2.65 -4.52
C ASP A 170 4.57 -3.91 -4.70
N ALA A 171 5.16 -5.09 -4.53
CA ALA A 171 4.40 -6.32 -4.39
C ALA A 171 3.57 -6.21 -3.12
N GLU A 172 2.28 -6.46 -3.25
CA GLU A 172 1.39 -6.44 -2.10
C GLU A 172 1.41 -7.82 -1.48
N VAL A 173 0.91 -8.85 -2.14
CA VAL A 173 0.76 -10.16 -1.47
C VAL A 173 2.08 -10.92 -1.35
N TYR A 174 2.42 -11.35 -0.14
CA TYR A 174 3.53 -12.26 0.14
C TYR A 174 3.00 -13.57 0.71
N THR A 175 3.48 -14.67 0.17
CA THR A 175 3.10 -16.02 0.57
C THR A 175 4.21 -16.70 1.37
N HIS A 176 5.46 -16.28 1.18
CA HIS A 176 6.63 -16.73 1.93
C HIS A 176 7.67 -15.62 2.05
N TRP A 177 8.38 -15.57 3.18
CA TRP A 177 9.55 -14.72 3.36
C TRP A 177 10.54 -15.39 4.30
N SER A 178 11.75 -15.62 3.82
CA SER A 178 12.92 -16.07 4.57
C SER A 178 14.13 -15.19 4.21
N ASN A 179 15.30 -15.54 4.76
CA ASN A 179 16.53 -14.81 4.45
C ASN A 179 17.05 -15.03 3.03
N ASP A 180 16.60 -16.09 2.37
CA ASP A 180 17.09 -16.59 1.08
C ASP A 180 15.99 -16.83 0.04
N GLU A 181 14.71 -16.72 0.43
CA GLU A 181 13.57 -16.89 -0.47
C GLU A 181 12.45 -15.89 -0.13
N ILE A 182 11.95 -15.22 -1.15
CA ILE A 182 10.71 -14.42 -1.07
C ILE A 182 9.74 -14.95 -2.10
N ARG A 183 8.51 -15.24 -1.70
CA ARG A 183 7.40 -15.54 -2.62
C ARG A 183 6.35 -14.46 -2.52
N CYS A 184 6.00 -13.88 -3.67
CA CYS A 184 5.04 -12.78 -3.74
C CYS A 184 4.22 -12.84 -5.02
N LEU A 185 3.03 -12.23 -4.99
CA LEU A 185 2.23 -12.09 -6.21
C LEU A 185 2.71 -10.89 -7.00
N ILE A 186 2.75 -11.07 -8.32
CA ILE A 186 3.13 -10.01 -9.25
C ILE A 186 2.00 -8.98 -9.33
N PRO A 187 2.22 -7.70 -8.98
CA PRO A 187 1.18 -6.68 -8.94
C PRO A 187 0.72 -6.27 -10.35
N HIS A 188 -0.55 -5.88 -10.51
CA HIS A 188 -1.20 -5.61 -11.81
C HIS A 188 -0.59 -4.49 -12.67
N LYS A 189 0.34 -3.70 -12.16
CA LYS A 189 1.06 -2.65 -12.92
C LYS A 189 2.49 -3.03 -13.29
N ALA A 190 2.93 -4.23 -12.92
CA ALA A 190 4.29 -4.65 -13.23
C ALA A 190 4.47 -4.74 -14.75
N SER A 191 5.58 -4.19 -15.23
CA SER A 191 6.09 -4.34 -16.59
C SER A 191 7.38 -5.15 -16.57
N SER A 192 7.81 -5.67 -17.73
CA SER A 192 9.09 -6.37 -17.80
C SER A 192 10.24 -5.44 -17.42
N GLY A 193 11.13 -5.85 -16.53
CA GLY A 193 12.22 -4.99 -16.07
C GLY A 193 12.73 -5.34 -14.67
N PRO A 194 13.48 -4.43 -14.03
CA PRO A 194 14.11 -4.72 -12.75
C PRO A 194 13.15 -5.04 -11.62
N VAL A 195 13.49 -6.10 -10.90
CA VAL A 195 12.92 -6.46 -9.61
C VAL A 195 13.91 -6.07 -8.51
N ILE A 196 13.42 -5.39 -7.49
CA ILE A 196 14.22 -4.91 -6.35
C ILE A 196 13.66 -5.52 -5.07
N VAL A 197 14.55 -6.06 -4.24
CA VAL A 197 14.22 -6.38 -2.85
C VAL A 197 14.70 -5.23 -1.98
N GLN A 198 13.78 -4.63 -1.23
CA GLN A 198 14.07 -3.65 -0.21
C GLN A 198 13.82 -4.28 1.16
N THR A 199 14.77 -4.14 2.07
CA THR A 199 14.70 -4.63 3.44
C THR A 199 14.97 -3.46 4.41
N ASN A 200 14.94 -3.75 5.72
CA ASN A 200 15.40 -2.80 6.73
C ASN A 200 16.91 -2.55 6.68
N SER A 201 17.67 -3.37 5.95
CA SER A 201 19.12 -3.22 5.78
C SER A 201 19.53 -2.36 4.59
N GLY A 202 18.60 -2.05 3.68
CA GLY A 202 18.88 -1.30 2.45
C GLY A 202 17.99 -1.78 1.30
N SER A 203 18.39 -1.44 0.08
CA SER A 203 17.74 -1.97 -1.14
C SER A 203 18.81 -2.59 -2.01
N GLY A 204 18.47 -3.68 -2.68
CA GLY A 204 19.39 -4.38 -3.55
C GLY A 204 18.68 -5.00 -4.76
N THR A 205 19.47 -5.18 -5.80
CA THR A 205 19.03 -5.66 -7.12
C THR A 205 19.83 -6.91 -7.47
N GLY A 206 19.22 -7.87 -8.15
CA GLY A 206 19.93 -9.06 -8.62
C GLY A 206 20.99 -8.78 -9.67
N THR A 207 21.89 -9.74 -9.84
CA THR A 207 22.89 -9.78 -10.92
C THR A 207 22.25 -10.01 -12.31
N ASN A 208 21.00 -10.49 -12.35
CA ASN A 208 20.10 -10.49 -13.52
C ASN A 208 18.93 -9.51 -13.27
N SER A 209 19.15 -8.25 -13.62
CA SER A 209 18.31 -7.11 -13.27
C SER A 209 17.02 -6.97 -14.08
N THR A 210 16.52 -8.02 -14.74
CA THR A 210 15.25 -7.96 -15.49
C THR A 210 14.43 -9.23 -15.31
N TYR A 211 13.16 -9.05 -14.97
CA TYR A 211 12.13 -10.08 -14.97
C TYR A 211 11.13 -9.80 -16.09
N ASP A 212 10.78 -10.81 -16.87
CA ASP A 212 9.80 -10.68 -17.94
C ASP A 212 8.39 -10.89 -17.38
N ILE A 213 7.49 -9.96 -17.69
CA ILE A 213 6.06 -10.09 -17.46
C ILE A 213 5.46 -10.63 -18.75
N SER A 214 4.60 -11.64 -18.72
CA SER A 214 3.94 -12.07 -19.98
C SER A 214 2.97 -11.01 -20.45
N TRP A 215 1.92 -10.77 -19.67
CA TRP A 215 0.89 -9.76 -19.87
C TRP A 215 0.48 -9.16 -18.53
N GLY A 216 -0.16 -7.98 -18.55
CA GLY A 216 -0.70 -7.36 -17.34
C GLY A 216 -2.23 -7.32 -17.36
N TYR A 217 -2.85 -7.54 -16.20
CA TYR A 217 -4.29 -7.64 -16.01
C TYR A 217 -4.80 -6.52 -15.11
N ASN A 218 -5.81 -5.77 -15.53
CA ASN A 218 -6.34 -4.63 -14.78
C ASN A 218 -7.39 -5.02 -13.70
N GLU A 219 -7.53 -6.31 -13.40
CA GLU A 219 -8.43 -6.85 -12.36
C GLU A 219 -9.91 -6.48 -12.57
N VAL A 220 -10.31 -6.24 -13.82
CA VAL A 220 -11.69 -5.96 -14.23
C VAL A 220 -12.11 -6.84 -15.40
N TYR A 221 -13.42 -7.06 -15.58
CA TYR A 221 -13.91 -7.93 -16.65
C TYR A 221 -15.32 -7.56 -17.07
N TRP A 222 -15.71 -7.94 -18.29
CA TRP A 222 -17.09 -7.84 -18.75
C TRP A 222 -17.96 -8.94 -18.10
N PRO A 223 -19.13 -8.60 -17.54
CA PRO A 223 -19.83 -9.47 -16.59
C PRO A 223 -20.69 -10.60 -17.18
N THR A 224 -20.68 -10.83 -18.49
CA THR A 224 -21.47 -11.89 -19.15
C THR A 224 -20.56 -12.88 -19.86
N ASP A 225 -21.01 -14.13 -19.99
CA ASP A 225 -20.28 -15.19 -20.69
C ASP A 225 -21.16 -15.83 -21.79
N PRO A 226 -20.82 -15.67 -23.10
CA PRO A 226 -19.78 -14.77 -23.59
C PRO A 226 -20.16 -13.30 -23.42
N ALA A 227 -19.18 -12.42 -23.26
CA ALA A 227 -19.36 -10.98 -23.28
C ALA A 227 -19.64 -10.50 -24.69
N ASN A 228 -20.81 -9.88 -24.88
CA ASN A 228 -21.15 -9.18 -26.12
C ASN A 228 -20.79 -7.69 -25.97
N ILE A 229 -19.60 -7.32 -26.43
CA ILE A 229 -19.07 -5.97 -26.32
C ILE A 229 -19.45 -5.19 -27.57
N THR A 230 -20.58 -4.52 -27.53
CA THR A 230 -21.05 -3.73 -28.67
C THR A 230 -20.37 -2.37 -28.70
N TYR A 231 -19.95 -1.89 -29.87
CA TYR A 231 -19.27 -0.60 -30.04
C TYR A 231 -19.75 0.17 -31.27
N ARG A 232 -19.57 1.50 -31.23
CA ARG A 232 -19.84 2.41 -32.36
C ARG A 232 -18.62 3.24 -32.70
N VAL A 233 -18.56 3.71 -33.94
CA VAL A 233 -17.53 4.64 -34.41
C VAL A 233 -18.18 5.96 -34.81
N ASP A 234 -17.68 7.06 -34.26
CA ASP A 234 -17.99 8.42 -34.69
C ASP A 234 -16.78 9.01 -35.44
N GLY A 235 -16.84 8.95 -36.77
CA GLY A 235 -15.82 9.47 -37.67
C GLY A 235 -15.87 10.99 -37.93
N SER A 236 -16.84 11.71 -37.35
CA SER A 236 -17.09 13.12 -37.70
C SER A 236 -15.96 14.09 -37.34
N GLY A 237 -15.09 13.71 -36.40
CA GLY A 237 -13.96 14.50 -35.92
C GLY A 237 -12.63 14.27 -36.66
N PHE A 238 -12.60 13.44 -37.71
CA PHE A 238 -11.36 13.10 -38.41
C PHE A 238 -11.16 13.90 -39.70
N ALA A 239 -9.93 14.38 -39.90
CA ALA A 239 -9.50 15.00 -41.15
C ALA A 239 -8.27 14.25 -41.70
N SER A 240 -8.46 13.50 -42.79
CA SER A 240 -7.38 12.83 -43.53
C SER A 240 -7.34 13.23 -44.98
N SER A 241 -6.12 13.29 -45.49
CA SER A 241 -5.82 13.51 -46.90
C SER A 241 -5.67 12.21 -47.70
N LYS A 242 -5.56 11.07 -47.01
CA LYS A 242 -5.24 9.75 -47.59
C LYS A 242 -6.40 8.75 -47.53
N TRP A 243 -7.24 8.82 -46.50
CA TRP A 243 -8.23 7.80 -46.16
C TRP A 243 -9.63 8.41 -46.01
N SER A 244 -10.64 7.70 -46.51
CA SER A 244 -12.04 8.03 -46.23
C SER A 244 -12.46 7.58 -44.83
N THR A 245 -13.52 8.17 -44.27
CA THR A 245 -14.11 7.74 -42.99
C THR A 245 -14.39 6.24 -42.96
N GLN A 246 -14.91 5.68 -44.05
CA GLN A 246 -15.21 4.25 -44.18
C GLN A 246 -13.95 3.36 -44.17
N GLN A 247 -12.83 3.84 -44.69
CA GLN A 247 -11.57 3.08 -44.64
C GLN A 247 -11.01 3.01 -43.22
N LEU A 248 -11.17 4.07 -42.43
CA LEU A 248 -10.73 4.08 -41.02
C LEU A 248 -11.60 3.21 -40.15
N GLU A 249 -12.92 3.25 -40.38
CA GLU A 249 -13.86 2.32 -39.75
C GLU A 249 -13.44 0.87 -40.05
N THR A 250 -13.09 0.57 -41.30
CA THR A 250 -12.53 -0.75 -41.66
C THR A 250 -11.30 -1.12 -40.82
N PHE A 251 -10.35 -0.19 -40.60
CA PHE A 251 -9.17 -0.46 -39.75
C PHE A 251 -9.57 -0.72 -38.28
N ILE A 252 -10.53 0.03 -37.74
CA ILE A 252 -11.07 -0.19 -36.39
C ILE A 252 -11.74 -1.57 -36.30
N HIS A 253 -12.55 -1.94 -37.30
CA HIS A 253 -13.20 -3.25 -37.35
C HIS A 253 -12.17 -4.38 -37.46
N GLN A 254 -11.13 -4.21 -38.27
CA GLN A 254 -10.06 -5.21 -38.42
C GLN A 254 -9.32 -5.45 -37.10
N ALA A 255 -9.06 -4.39 -36.33
CA ALA A 255 -8.49 -4.49 -34.99
C ALA A 255 -9.41 -5.28 -34.03
N ALA A 256 -10.71 -5.04 -34.05
CA ALA A 256 -11.69 -5.78 -33.25
C ALA A 256 -11.77 -7.27 -33.65
N GLU A 257 -11.82 -7.55 -34.96
CA GLU A 257 -11.88 -8.92 -35.48
C GLU A 257 -10.62 -9.73 -35.20
N ASN A 258 -9.46 -9.07 -35.12
CA ASN A 258 -8.22 -9.70 -34.69
C ASN A 258 -8.35 -10.30 -33.29
N TRP A 259 -8.95 -9.57 -32.34
CA TRP A 259 -9.24 -10.09 -30.99
C TRP A 259 -10.27 -11.21 -31.00
N ASN A 260 -11.38 -11.05 -31.75
CA ASN A 260 -12.42 -12.08 -31.89
C ASN A 260 -11.88 -13.41 -32.44
N SER A 261 -10.81 -13.37 -33.24
CA SER A 261 -10.22 -14.57 -33.86
C SER A 261 -9.55 -15.52 -32.86
N TYR A 262 -9.20 -15.04 -31.65
CA TYR A 262 -8.46 -15.80 -30.64
C TYR A 262 -9.23 -15.99 -29.33
N ASN A 263 -10.45 -15.44 -29.23
CA ASN A 263 -11.28 -15.48 -28.04
C ASN A 263 -12.76 -15.59 -28.42
N THR A 264 -13.49 -16.43 -27.71
CA THR A 264 -14.94 -16.61 -27.91
C THR A 264 -15.77 -16.20 -26.68
N GLY A 265 -15.12 -15.91 -25.56
CA GLY A 265 -15.79 -15.48 -24.33
C GLY A 265 -15.96 -13.96 -24.20
N ALA A 266 -15.37 -13.16 -25.08
CA ALA A 266 -15.60 -11.71 -25.16
C ALA A 266 -15.45 -11.21 -26.60
N LEU A 267 -16.59 -11.00 -27.25
CA LEU A 267 -16.70 -10.67 -28.67
C LEU A 267 -17.02 -9.20 -28.86
N PHE A 268 -16.24 -8.53 -29.67
CA PHE A 268 -16.51 -7.19 -30.14
C PHE A 268 -17.50 -7.24 -31.30
N ASN A 269 -18.61 -6.51 -31.17
CA ASN A 269 -19.66 -6.44 -32.18
C ASN A 269 -19.92 -4.98 -32.58
N PHE A 270 -19.76 -4.67 -33.86
CA PHE A 270 -20.06 -3.34 -34.36
C PHE A 270 -21.58 -3.11 -34.41
N GLU A 271 -22.01 -1.95 -33.91
CA GLU A 271 -23.35 -1.43 -34.13
C GLU A 271 -23.29 -0.16 -34.98
N PRO A 272 -24.07 -0.07 -36.07
CA PRO A 272 -24.21 1.18 -36.82
C PRO A 272 -24.81 2.28 -35.94
N ASP A 273 -24.45 3.53 -36.23
CA ASP A 273 -25.11 4.67 -35.59
C ASP A 273 -26.60 4.71 -35.97
N ASP A 274 -27.46 4.81 -34.95
CA ASP A 274 -28.92 4.91 -35.07
C ASP A 274 -29.44 6.33 -34.80
N GLY A 275 -28.54 7.30 -34.61
CA GLY A 275 -28.87 8.70 -34.32
C GLY A 275 -29.13 9.00 -32.84
N THR A 276 -28.80 8.07 -31.93
CA THR A 276 -28.83 8.34 -30.49
C THR A 276 -27.68 9.28 -30.06
N THR A 277 -27.96 10.14 -29.08
CA THR A 277 -27.03 11.17 -28.63
C THR A 277 -25.96 10.67 -27.65
N TYR A 278 -26.11 9.46 -27.12
CA TYR A 278 -25.17 8.84 -26.20
C TYR A 278 -25.08 7.35 -26.48
N TYR A 279 -23.85 6.87 -26.62
CA TYR A 279 -23.54 5.45 -26.68
C TYR A 279 -22.39 5.17 -25.71
N PRO A 280 -22.50 4.15 -24.83
CA PRO A 280 -21.49 3.90 -23.82
C PRO A 280 -20.13 3.58 -24.46
N ASN A 281 -20.12 2.67 -25.42
CA ASN A 281 -18.89 2.17 -26.02
C ASN A 281 -18.58 2.87 -27.35
N LEU A 282 -18.33 4.17 -27.27
CA LEU A 282 -18.08 5.01 -28.44
C LEU A 282 -16.57 5.16 -28.70
N ILE A 283 -16.18 4.95 -29.96
CA ILE A 283 -14.84 5.25 -30.49
C ILE A 283 -14.98 6.52 -31.32
N GLY A 284 -14.29 7.60 -30.92
CA GLY A 284 -14.44 8.89 -31.59
C GLY A 284 -13.13 9.65 -31.76
N PHE A 285 -13.07 10.49 -32.79
CA PHE A 285 -11.91 11.35 -33.06
C PHE A 285 -12.03 12.66 -32.28
N SER A 286 -11.35 12.72 -31.14
CA SER A 286 -11.34 13.90 -30.27
C SER A 286 -10.07 13.95 -29.43
N VAL A 287 -9.67 15.15 -29.00
CA VAL A 287 -8.44 15.34 -28.22
C VAL A 287 -8.55 14.60 -26.87
N PRO A 288 -7.62 13.70 -26.53
CA PRO A 288 -7.58 13.01 -25.24
C PRO A 288 -7.37 13.97 -24.05
N PRO A 289 -7.57 13.52 -22.81
CA PRO A 289 -7.30 14.33 -21.61
C PRO A 289 -5.87 14.88 -21.56
N ASN A 290 -4.89 14.05 -21.96
CA ASN A 290 -3.54 14.51 -22.24
C ASN A 290 -3.37 14.70 -23.76
N PRO A 291 -3.16 15.94 -24.24
CA PRO A 291 -3.12 16.23 -25.68
C PRO A 291 -2.01 15.54 -26.47
N THR A 292 -1.02 14.95 -25.80
CA THR A 292 0.08 14.21 -26.43
C THR A 292 -0.21 12.73 -26.65
N ASP A 293 -1.29 12.20 -26.06
CA ASP A 293 -1.66 10.79 -26.20
C ASP A 293 -2.18 10.54 -27.62
N TYR A 294 -1.88 9.37 -28.16
CA TYR A 294 -2.27 8.98 -29.53
C TYR A 294 -3.72 8.55 -29.55
N ALA A 295 -4.06 7.65 -28.64
CA ALA A 295 -5.42 7.28 -28.30
C ALA A 295 -5.52 7.14 -26.77
N TYR A 296 -6.74 7.12 -26.27
CA TYR A 296 -7.01 6.97 -24.84
C TYR A 296 -8.29 6.18 -24.62
N THR A 297 -8.19 5.04 -23.97
CA THR A 297 -9.33 4.27 -23.46
C THR A 297 -9.79 4.79 -22.11
N TYR A 298 -11.09 5.02 -22.01
CA TYR A 298 -11.81 5.34 -20.79
C TYR A 298 -12.70 4.17 -20.37
N THR A 299 -12.55 3.67 -19.15
CA THR A 299 -13.34 2.54 -18.61
C THR A 299 -14.18 2.97 -17.40
N VAL A 300 -15.48 2.67 -17.43
CA VAL A 300 -16.38 2.78 -16.27
C VAL A 300 -16.68 1.39 -15.73
N LYS A 301 -16.60 1.23 -14.42
CA LYS A 301 -16.84 -0.05 -13.74
C LYS A 301 -17.69 0.10 -12.47
N ILE A 302 -18.36 -0.98 -12.10
CA ILE A 302 -19.01 -1.13 -10.79
C ILE A 302 -18.37 -2.36 -10.13
N GLY A 303 -17.63 -2.13 -9.03
CA GLY A 303 -16.71 -3.14 -8.51
C GLY A 303 -15.67 -3.51 -9.57
N ASN A 304 -15.51 -4.80 -9.84
CA ASN A 304 -14.61 -5.31 -10.89
C ASN A 304 -15.31 -5.53 -12.24
N LYS A 305 -16.59 -5.15 -12.36
CA LYS A 305 -17.39 -5.39 -13.57
C LYS A 305 -17.41 -4.15 -14.46
N ILE A 306 -16.87 -4.28 -15.67
CA ILE A 306 -16.91 -3.22 -16.68
C ILE A 306 -18.36 -2.95 -17.07
N GLN A 307 -18.70 -1.66 -17.14
CA GLN A 307 -20.00 -1.17 -17.61
C GLN A 307 -19.87 -0.48 -18.96
N GLN A 308 -18.71 0.12 -19.23
CA GLN A 308 -18.45 0.94 -20.40
C GLN A 308 -16.95 0.99 -20.69
N CYS A 309 -16.58 0.94 -21.96
CA CYS A 309 -15.26 1.31 -22.46
C CYS A 309 -15.42 2.19 -23.70
N ALA A 310 -14.78 3.36 -23.74
CA ALA A 310 -14.81 4.29 -24.87
C ALA A 310 -13.38 4.68 -25.27
N VAL A 311 -13.16 5.05 -26.53
CA VAL A 311 -11.84 5.46 -27.04
C VAL A 311 -11.90 6.87 -27.62
N LYS A 312 -10.92 7.70 -27.26
CA LYS A 312 -10.65 8.96 -27.94
C LYS A 312 -9.39 8.83 -28.80
N ILE A 313 -9.55 8.91 -30.11
CA ILE A 313 -8.43 8.93 -31.07
C ILE A 313 -8.03 10.39 -31.29
N ASN A 314 -6.77 10.73 -31.08
CA ASN A 314 -6.31 12.10 -31.16
C ASN A 314 -6.26 12.58 -32.63
N PRO A 315 -7.07 13.59 -33.01
CA PRO A 315 -7.12 14.06 -34.39
C PRO A 315 -5.89 14.89 -34.80
N ASN A 316 -5.04 15.28 -33.84
CA ASN A 316 -3.83 16.06 -34.11
C ASN A 316 -2.62 15.19 -34.49
N ILE A 317 -2.76 13.86 -34.43
CA ILE A 317 -1.71 12.91 -34.83
C ILE A 317 -1.81 12.64 -36.33
N ASP A 318 -0.66 12.51 -36.99
CA ASP A 318 -0.58 12.17 -38.42
C ASP A 318 -0.78 10.66 -38.66
N TRP A 319 -2.04 10.27 -38.72
CA TRP A 319 -2.49 8.91 -39.04
C TRP A 319 -2.37 8.55 -40.54
N ASP A 320 -1.99 9.50 -41.40
CA ASP A 320 -1.88 9.25 -42.84
C ASP A 320 -0.53 8.61 -43.19
N TYR A 321 0.54 9.04 -42.52
CA TYR A 321 1.90 8.70 -42.93
C TYR A 321 2.80 8.19 -41.81
N ASN A 322 2.71 8.77 -40.62
CA ASN A 322 3.68 8.51 -39.56
C ASN A 322 3.20 7.47 -38.54
N TYR A 323 1.89 7.27 -38.42
CA TYR A 323 1.29 6.39 -37.44
C TYR A 323 0.16 5.55 -38.05
N ASP A 324 0.00 4.34 -37.54
CA ASP A 324 -0.93 3.32 -38.05
C ASP A 324 -2.15 3.16 -37.11
N LEU A 325 -3.33 3.52 -37.62
CA LEU A 325 -4.55 3.53 -36.82
C LEU A 325 -4.96 2.11 -36.36
N GLU A 326 -4.76 1.10 -37.20
CA GLU A 326 -5.11 -0.29 -36.87
C GLU A 326 -4.28 -0.79 -35.67
N THR A 327 -2.98 -0.52 -35.65
CA THR A 327 -2.09 -0.84 -34.52
C THR A 327 -2.56 -0.14 -33.24
N ALA A 328 -2.90 1.16 -33.32
CA ALA A 328 -3.37 1.91 -32.16
C ALA A 328 -4.68 1.32 -31.62
N MET A 329 -5.63 1.04 -32.51
CA MET A 329 -6.91 0.47 -32.10
C MET A 329 -6.79 -0.96 -31.59
N THR A 330 -5.89 -1.76 -32.15
CA THR A 330 -5.60 -3.11 -31.65
C THR A 330 -5.12 -3.05 -30.20
N HIS A 331 -4.27 -2.07 -29.87
CA HIS A 331 -3.85 -1.79 -28.50
C HIS A 331 -5.01 -1.33 -27.60
N GLU A 332 -5.80 -0.34 -28.02
CA GLU A 332 -6.92 0.17 -27.22
C GLU A 332 -7.99 -0.90 -26.94
N PHE A 333 -8.28 -1.78 -27.91
CA PHE A 333 -9.18 -2.91 -27.67
C PHE A 333 -8.63 -3.90 -26.64
N GLY A 334 -7.30 -4.01 -26.49
CA GLY A 334 -6.69 -4.77 -25.40
C GLY A 334 -7.07 -4.23 -24.02
N HIS A 335 -7.14 -2.91 -23.84
CA HIS A 335 -7.65 -2.29 -22.61
C HIS A 335 -9.13 -2.60 -22.35
N TRP A 336 -9.94 -2.71 -23.41
CA TRP A 336 -11.34 -3.12 -23.27
C TRP A 336 -11.46 -4.56 -22.78
N LEU A 337 -10.47 -5.41 -23.07
CA LEU A 337 -10.33 -6.77 -22.55
C LEU A 337 -9.56 -6.84 -21.23
N SER A 338 -9.34 -5.72 -20.55
CA SER A 338 -8.67 -5.61 -19.24
C SER A 338 -7.16 -5.85 -19.26
N LEU A 339 -6.51 -5.74 -20.42
CA LEU A 339 -5.07 -5.76 -20.48
C LEU A 339 -4.49 -4.39 -20.11
N THR A 340 -3.39 -4.36 -19.38
CA THR A 340 -2.70 -3.12 -19.00
C THR A 340 -1.51 -2.84 -19.89
N ASP A 341 -1.12 -1.58 -19.95
CA ASP A 341 0.14 -1.19 -20.55
C ASP A 341 1.34 -1.89 -19.93
N LEU A 342 2.31 -2.18 -20.78
CA LEU A 342 3.64 -2.66 -20.44
C LEU A 342 4.69 -1.68 -20.98
N TYR A 343 5.81 -1.53 -20.27
CA TYR A 343 6.82 -0.51 -20.61
C TYR A 343 8.27 -1.00 -20.58
N GLY A 344 8.47 -2.31 -20.41
CA GLY A 344 9.79 -2.92 -20.37
C GLY A 344 10.49 -2.96 -21.72
N ALA A 345 11.83 -3.02 -21.70
CA ALA A 345 12.60 -3.23 -22.94
C ALA A 345 12.19 -4.52 -23.67
N ASN A 346 11.84 -5.56 -22.91
CA ASN A 346 11.39 -6.86 -23.44
C ASN A 346 9.90 -6.87 -23.83
N ASP A 347 9.17 -5.79 -23.59
CA ASP A 347 7.76 -5.66 -23.97
C ASP A 347 7.60 -5.03 -25.37
N ILE A 348 8.69 -4.58 -26.02
CA ILE A 348 8.66 -3.79 -27.27
C ILE A 348 8.02 -4.50 -28.48
N ASN A 349 7.72 -5.79 -28.42
CA ASN A 349 7.02 -6.50 -29.51
C ASN A 349 5.58 -6.87 -29.16
N LYS A 350 5.11 -6.53 -27.95
CA LYS A 350 3.75 -6.82 -27.49
C LYS A 350 2.80 -5.75 -27.98
N VAL A 351 1.56 -6.13 -28.23
CA VAL A 351 0.49 -5.17 -28.57
C VAL A 351 0.34 -4.18 -27.43
N MET A 352 0.35 -4.66 -26.19
CA MET A 352 0.12 -3.85 -24.99
C MET A 352 1.32 -3.01 -24.53
N TYR A 353 2.38 -2.86 -25.34
CA TYR A 353 3.45 -1.95 -24.95
C TYR A 353 3.07 -0.51 -25.24
N GLY A 354 3.02 0.32 -24.20
CA GLY A 354 2.38 1.64 -24.20
C GLY A 354 3.13 2.74 -24.98
N TYR A 355 4.26 2.44 -25.62
CA TYR A 355 4.88 3.38 -26.57
C TYR A 355 4.54 3.04 -28.01
N TYR A 356 4.11 4.06 -28.73
CA TYR A 356 3.76 3.98 -30.14
C TYR A 356 4.98 4.34 -31.01
N ASN A 357 5.71 3.33 -31.51
CA ASN A 357 6.84 3.54 -32.44
C ASN A 357 6.99 2.42 -33.47
N ARG A 358 5.92 1.67 -33.73
CA ARG A 358 5.93 0.44 -34.52
C ARG A 358 4.55 0.15 -35.11
N THR A 359 4.51 -0.86 -35.96
CA THR A 359 3.29 -1.37 -36.59
C THR A 359 3.11 -2.83 -36.18
N ILE A 360 1.98 -3.16 -35.55
CA ILE A 360 1.63 -4.51 -35.11
C ILE A 360 0.19 -4.82 -35.52
N TYR A 361 0.03 -5.80 -36.41
CA TYR A 361 -1.28 -6.23 -36.90
C TYR A 361 -1.75 -7.55 -36.28
N ASN A 362 -0.86 -8.34 -35.68
CA ASN A 362 -1.19 -9.65 -35.14
C ASN A 362 -0.91 -9.68 -33.65
N LEU A 363 -1.82 -10.31 -32.90
CA LEU A 363 -1.61 -10.59 -31.48
C LEU A 363 -0.41 -11.52 -31.30
N THR A 364 0.36 -11.33 -30.22
CA THR A 364 1.43 -12.26 -29.87
C THR A 364 0.88 -13.41 -29.01
N ASP A 365 1.71 -14.41 -28.73
CA ASP A 365 1.41 -15.46 -27.74
C ASP A 365 1.04 -14.87 -26.36
N SER A 366 1.53 -13.67 -26.03
CA SER A 366 1.18 -13.01 -24.78
C SER A 366 -0.30 -12.61 -24.74
N GLU A 367 -0.75 -11.83 -25.72
CA GLU A 367 -2.12 -11.33 -25.77
C GLU A 367 -3.14 -12.46 -25.96
N THR A 368 -2.83 -13.43 -26.80
CA THR A 368 -3.71 -14.58 -27.05
C THR A 368 -3.90 -15.43 -25.79
N LYS A 369 -2.82 -15.73 -25.04
CA LYS A 369 -2.93 -16.44 -23.75
C LYS A 369 -3.66 -15.60 -22.70
N ALA A 370 -3.46 -14.29 -22.70
CA ALA A 370 -4.12 -13.39 -21.75
C ALA A 370 -5.65 -13.44 -21.90
N ILE A 371 -6.16 -13.21 -23.11
CA ILE A 371 -7.62 -13.18 -23.35
C ILE A 371 -8.25 -14.56 -23.16
N GLN A 372 -7.54 -15.63 -23.49
CA GLN A 372 -8.01 -17.00 -23.25
C GLN A 372 -8.03 -17.35 -21.75
N ALA A 373 -7.13 -16.77 -20.95
CA ALA A 373 -7.17 -16.91 -19.49
C ALA A 373 -8.32 -16.09 -18.87
N ILE A 374 -8.57 -14.87 -19.37
CA ILE A 374 -9.59 -13.96 -18.82
C ILE A 374 -11.01 -14.39 -19.21
N TYR A 375 -11.24 -14.75 -20.47
CA TYR A 375 -12.58 -14.99 -21.03
C TYR A 375 -12.79 -16.43 -21.51
N GLY A 376 -11.78 -17.29 -21.48
CA GLY A 376 -11.89 -18.68 -21.89
C GLY A 376 -11.87 -18.90 -23.42
N VAL A 377 -11.92 -20.17 -23.79
CA VAL A 377 -12.11 -20.64 -25.17
C VAL A 377 -13.41 -21.44 -25.25
N GLY A 378 -14.52 -20.78 -25.61
CA GLY A 378 -15.64 -21.47 -26.23
C GLY A 378 -15.16 -22.31 -27.43
N THR A 379 -15.83 -23.43 -27.69
CA THR A 379 -15.43 -24.48 -28.64
C THR A 379 -15.07 -23.95 -30.04
N LEU A 380 -13.83 -23.52 -30.23
CA LEU A 380 -13.25 -23.31 -31.55
C LEU A 380 -12.85 -24.68 -32.09
N THR A 381 -13.79 -25.31 -32.81
CA THR A 381 -13.52 -26.51 -33.60
C THR A 381 -12.46 -26.19 -34.64
N GLY A 382 -11.19 -26.47 -34.34
CA GLY A 382 -10.08 -26.24 -35.27
C GLY A 382 -8.69 -26.15 -34.65
N MET A 383 -8.57 -25.82 -33.36
CA MET A 383 -7.32 -25.96 -32.61
C MET A 383 -7.36 -27.28 -31.83
N GLY A 384 -6.74 -28.33 -32.37
CA GLY A 384 -6.64 -29.62 -31.73
C GLY A 384 -5.78 -29.53 -30.46
N GLY A 385 -6.37 -29.88 -29.31
CA GLY A 385 -5.73 -29.90 -28.00
C GLY A 385 -6.22 -28.74 -27.13
N GLY A 386 -6.76 -29.03 -25.94
CA GLY A 386 -6.98 -28.00 -24.93
C GLY A 386 -5.65 -27.29 -24.70
N LEU A 387 -5.61 -25.98 -24.94
CA LEU A 387 -4.40 -25.19 -24.75
C LEU A 387 -4.08 -25.17 -23.25
N ASP A 388 -2.87 -25.58 -22.86
CA ASP A 388 -2.36 -25.39 -21.50
C ASP A 388 -2.26 -23.87 -21.23
N ASN A 389 -3.32 -23.28 -20.67
CA ASN A 389 -3.37 -21.87 -20.29
C ASN A 389 -2.81 -21.65 -18.88
N PHE A 390 -2.42 -20.41 -18.56
CA PHE A 390 -2.09 -20.05 -17.18
C PHE A 390 -3.33 -20.24 -16.29
N PRO A 391 -3.22 -20.91 -15.13
CA PRO A 391 -4.38 -21.21 -14.31
C PRO A 391 -5.02 -19.94 -13.75
N ALA A 392 -6.35 -19.93 -13.57
CA ALA A 392 -7.03 -18.88 -12.84
C ALA A 392 -6.84 -19.08 -11.33
N PRO A 393 -6.66 -18.01 -10.53
CA PRO A 393 -6.62 -18.14 -9.08
C PRO A 393 -7.99 -18.61 -8.55
N PRO A 394 -8.06 -19.49 -7.54
CA PRO A 394 -9.33 -19.85 -6.91
C PRO A 394 -10.07 -18.62 -6.39
N GLU A 395 -11.32 -18.47 -6.79
CA GLU A 395 -12.19 -17.38 -6.36
C GLU A 395 -13.07 -17.76 -5.18
N ASN A 396 -13.61 -16.74 -4.51
CA ASN A 396 -14.54 -16.89 -3.38
C ASN A 396 -14.07 -17.88 -2.30
N VAL A 397 -12.75 -17.90 -2.06
CA VAL A 397 -12.18 -18.71 -0.98
C VAL A 397 -12.77 -18.23 0.35
N GLN A 398 -13.46 -19.11 1.06
CA GLN A 398 -14.05 -18.86 2.37
C GLN A 398 -13.60 -19.95 3.35
N ALA A 399 -13.77 -19.67 4.65
CA ALA A 399 -13.59 -20.67 5.69
C ALA A 399 -14.76 -20.72 6.66
N THR A 400 -15.06 -21.93 7.09
CA THR A 400 -15.88 -22.20 8.27
C THR A 400 -15.00 -22.83 9.35
N VAL A 401 -15.24 -22.44 10.61
CA VAL A 401 -14.44 -22.92 11.74
C VAL A 401 -15.34 -23.44 12.86
N SER A 402 -15.04 -24.65 13.32
CA SER A 402 -15.69 -25.29 14.45
C SER A 402 -14.61 -25.79 15.42
N GLY A 403 -14.40 -25.06 16.52
CA GLY A 403 -13.31 -25.33 17.45
C GLY A 403 -11.94 -25.09 16.80
N GLN A 404 -11.14 -26.14 16.66
CA GLN A 404 -9.84 -26.15 15.97
C GLN A 404 -9.92 -26.80 14.59
N ASN A 405 -11.12 -27.08 14.09
CA ASN A 405 -11.32 -27.68 12.78
C ASN A 405 -11.73 -26.59 11.78
N ILE A 406 -11.11 -26.62 10.62
CA ILE A 406 -11.26 -25.62 9.56
C ILE A 406 -11.73 -26.35 8.32
N THR A 407 -12.73 -25.78 7.64
CA THR A 407 -13.11 -26.19 6.28
C THR A 407 -13.02 -24.98 5.37
N LEU A 408 -12.12 -25.05 4.40
CA LEU A 408 -11.98 -24.10 3.30
C LEU A 408 -12.91 -24.51 2.16
N THR A 409 -13.49 -23.53 1.48
CA THR A 409 -14.30 -23.72 0.27
C THR A 409 -13.94 -22.67 -0.77
N TRP A 410 -14.04 -22.99 -2.05
CA TRP A 410 -13.79 -22.07 -3.16
C TRP A 410 -14.68 -22.44 -4.35
N ASP A 411 -14.82 -21.50 -5.30
CA ASP A 411 -15.58 -21.76 -6.52
C ASP A 411 -14.84 -22.75 -7.44
N PRO A 412 -15.55 -23.55 -8.26
CA PRO A 412 -14.92 -24.43 -9.23
C PRO A 412 -13.94 -23.66 -10.13
N VAL A 413 -12.74 -24.20 -10.30
CA VAL A 413 -11.74 -23.61 -11.21
C VAL A 413 -12.00 -24.17 -12.60
N GLU A 414 -12.52 -23.33 -13.50
CA GLU A 414 -12.81 -23.71 -14.88
C GLU A 414 -11.55 -23.57 -15.78
N TYR A 415 -11.52 -24.29 -16.90
CA TYR A 415 -10.57 -24.09 -18.02
C TYR A 415 -9.10 -24.46 -17.83
N SER A 416 -8.72 -25.20 -16.79
CA SER A 416 -7.34 -25.65 -16.61
C SER A 416 -7.19 -27.15 -16.91
N THR A 417 -6.93 -27.52 -18.17
CA THR A 417 -6.49 -28.88 -18.48
C THR A 417 -5.17 -29.15 -17.75
N ASN A 418 -5.03 -30.35 -17.16
CA ASN A 418 -3.81 -30.78 -16.44
C ASN A 418 -3.43 -29.98 -15.18
N ALA A 419 -4.34 -29.19 -14.60
CA ALA A 419 -4.05 -28.52 -13.34
C ALA A 419 -4.34 -29.38 -12.11
N GLN A 420 -3.78 -28.97 -10.98
CA GLN A 420 -4.08 -29.49 -9.66
C GLN A 420 -4.35 -28.35 -8.69
N ILE A 421 -5.17 -28.61 -7.67
CA ILE A 421 -5.34 -27.70 -6.53
C ILE A 421 -4.30 -28.06 -5.49
N GLU A 422 -3.65 -27.06 -4.92
CA GLU A 422 -2.72 -27.21 -3.82
C GLU A 422 -3.15 -26.35 -2.63
N ILE A 423 -3.08 -26.94 -1.43
CA ILE A 423 -3.29 -26.24 -0.17
C ILE A 423 -1.93 -26.06 0.51
N VAL A 424 -1.51 -24.81 0.61
CA VAL A 424 -0.30 -24.40 1.30
C VAL A 424 -0.65 -23.91 2.69
N LYS A 425 0.06 -24.40 3.71
CA LYS A 425 -0.12 -23.98 5.10
C LYS A 425 1.10 -23.22 5.60
N ASN A 426 0.88 -22.04 6.16
CA ASN A 426 1.90 -21.13 6.71
C ASN A 426 3.03 -20.79 5.73
N GLY A 427 2.73 -20.77 4.43
CA GLY A 427 3.73 -20.49 3.39
C GLY A 427 4.78 -21.58 3.22
N ASN A 428 4.55 -22.81 3.72
CA ASN A 428 5.44 -23.93 3.49
C ASN A 428 4.98 -24.74 2.27
N ASP A 429 5.75 -24.66 1.17
CA ASP A 429 5.50 -25.39 -0.07
C ASP A 429 6.42 -26.59 -0.26
N ASP A 430 7.22 -26.96 0.74
CA ASP A 430 8.01 -28.19 0.62
C ASP A 430 7.08 -29.41 0.54
N TYR A 431 5.87 -29.28 1.09
CA TYR A 431 4.87 -30.35 1.16
C TYR A 431 3.42 -29.80 1.08
N PRO A 432 3.00 -29.17 -0.03
CA PRO A 432 1.61 -28.77 -0.22
C PRO A 432 0.71 -30.01 -0.27
N ILE A 433 -0.55 -29.83 0.11
CA ILE A 433 -1.55 -30.89 -0.03
C ILE A 433 -2.17 -30.77 -1.41
N THR A 434 -1.89 -31.75 -2.26
CA THR A 434 -2.43 -31.81 -3.63
C THR A 434 -3.82 -32.45 -3.66
N LEU A 435 -4.74 -31.82 -4.37
CA LEU A 435 -6.12 -32.24 -4.59
C LEU A 435 -6.41 -32.28 -6.10
N ASN A 436 -7.46 -33.00 -6.49
CA ASN A 436 -7.95 -32.96 -7.87
C ASN A 436 -8.47 -31.56 -8.22
N TYR A 437 -8.33 -31.12 -9.47
CA TYR A 437 -8.77 -29.78 -9.89
C TYR A 437 -10.29 -29.54 -9.75
N THR A 438 -11.09 -30.61 -9.67
CA THR A 438 -12.54 -30.55 -9.46
C THR A 438 -12.94 -30.36 -7.99
N GLU A 439 -12.01 -30.50 -7.06
CA GLU A 439 -12.29 -30.28 -5.63
C GLU A 439 -12.57 -28.80 -5.37
N THR A 440 -13.57 -28.53 -4.54
CA THR A 440 -14.02 -27.19 -4.15
C THR A 440 -13.97 -26.96 -2.65
N SER A 441 -13.38 -27.91 -1.90
CA SER A 441 -13.24 -27.81 -0.46
C SER A 441 -12.06 -28.61 0.09
N TYR A 442 -11.57 -28.20 1.25
CA TYR A 442 -10.54 -28.90 2.02
C TYR A 442 -10.80 -28.73 3.52
N SER A 443 -10.61 -29.79 4.30
CA SER A 443 -10.76 -29.75 5.76
C SER A 443 -9.47 -30.15 6.48
N ASP A 444 -9.11 -29.35 7.49
CA ASP A 444 -7.97 -29.61 8.38
C ASP A 444 -8.46 -29.65 9.84
N TYR A 445 -7.94 -30.59 10.62
CA TYR A 445 -8.45 -30.93 11.95
C TYR A 445 -7.38 -30.70 13.02
N ASN A 446 -7.80 -30.22 14.19
CA ASN A 446 -6.91 -29.94 15.32
C ASN A 446 -5.80 -28.91 15.00
N VAL A 447 -6.16 -27.85 14.26
CA VAL A 447 -5.24 -26.81 13.84
C VAL A 447 -4.84 -25.92 15.01
N SER A 448 -3.55 -25.60 15.08
CA SER A 448 -3.00 -24.60 16.01
C SER A 448 -3.07 -23.21 15.40
N PHE A 449 -3.52 -22.23 16.20
CA PHE A 449 -3.60 -20.83 15.82
C PHE A 449 -2.48 -20.01 16.46
N PRO A 450 -1.91 -19.00 15.78
CA PRO A 450 -2.29 -18.53 14.45
C PRO A 450 -1.79 -19.43 13.32
N CYS A 451 -2.52 -19.45 12.21
CA CYS A 451 -2.09 -20.12 10.98
C CYS A 451 -2.67 -19.45 9.73
N THR A 452 -2.06 -19.67 8.58
CA THR A 452 -2.53 -19.17 7.29
C THR A 452 -2.61 -20.30 6.28
N TYR A 453 -3.63 -20.27 5.43
CA TYR A 453 -3.76 -21.15 4.27
C TYR A 453 -3.80 -20.34 2.99
N ILE A 454 -3.21 -20.89 1.93
CA ILE A 454 -3.34 -20.39 0.56
C ILE A 454 -3.85 -21.56 -0.27
N VAL A 455 -4.98 -21.33 -0.94
CA VAL A 455 -5.51 -22.25 -1.96
C VAL A 455 -4.95 -21.77 -3.29
N ARG A 456 -4.28 -22.64 -4.03
CA ARG A 456 -3.69 -22.30 -5.32
C ARG A 456 -3.94 -23.35 -6.36
N VAL A 457 -3.85 -22.94 -7.62
CA VAL A 457 -3.92 -23.82 -8.77
C VAL A 457 -2.57 -23.80 -9.44
N THR A 458 -2.05 -24.97 -9.80
CA THR A 458 -0.78 -25.08 -10.52
C THR A 458 -0.90 -26.01 -11.72
N ASN A 459 -0.18 -25.67 -12.78
CA ASN A 459 0.05 -26.51 -13.95
C ASN A 459 1.43 -26.20 -14.56
N ASN A 460 1.70 -26.69 -15.77
CA ASN A 460 2.98 -26.49 -16.45
C ASN A 460 3.31 -25.01 -16.77
N MET A 461 2.32 -24.12 -16.77
CA MET A 461 2.48 -22.69 -17.10
C MET A 461 2.83 -21.84 -15.88
N GLY A 462 2.47 -22.30 -14.68
CA GLY A 462 2.79 -21.65 -13.43
C GLY A 462 1.72 -21.84 -12.36
N THR A 463 1.74 -20.96 -11.37
CA THR A 463 0.93 -21.08 -10.16
C THR A 463 0.13 -19.80 -9.92
N ALA A 464 -1.18 -19.96 -9.76
CA ALA A 464 -2.10 -18.86 -9.42
C ALA A 464 -2.63 -19.06 -8.01
N ASN A 465 -2.38 -18.08 -7.15
CA ASN A 465 -2.77 -18.11 -5.75
C ASN A 465 -4.03 -17.30 -5.50
N ALA A 466 -4.94 -17.85 -4.73
CA ALA A 466 -5.96 -17.04 -4.07
C ALA A 466 -5.32 -16.15 -2.98
N LEU A 467 -6.07 -15.14 -2.55
CA LEU A 467 -5.70 -14.39 -1.35
C LEU A 467 -5.69 -15.31 -0.12
N PRO A 468 -4.78 -15.09 0.84
CA PRO A 468 -4.62 -15.96 2.00
C PRO A 468 -5.85 -15.93 2.91
N VAL A 469 -6.05 -17.07 3.57
CA VAL A 469 -7.01 -17.24 4.65
C VAL A 469 -6.23 -17.39 5.95
N THR A 470 -6.25 -16.36 6.78
CA THR A 470 -5.51 -16.31 8.04
C THR A 470 -6.43 -16.47 9.23
N PHE A 471 -6.08 -17.36 10.15
CA PHE A 471 -6.74 -17.55 11.43
C PHE A 471 -5.81 -17.02 12.50
N PHE A 472 -6.20 -15.93 13.15
CA PHE A 472 -5.34 -15.17 14.05
C PHE A 472 -5.78 -15.28 15.51
N SER A 473 -4.80 -15.40 16.40
CA SER A 473 -4.93 -15.28 17.85
C SER A 473 -3.64 -14.73 18.45
N GLY A 474 -3.74 -14.00 19.58
CA GLY A 474 -2.57 -13.54 20.33
C GLY A 474 -2.01 -12.17 19.91
N ASN A 475 -0.69 -12.02 19.98
CA ASN A 475 -0.02 -10.72 19.90
C ASN A 475 0.72 -10.52 18.57
N ILE A 476 0.72 -9.29 18.09
CA ILE A 476 1.51 -8.80 16.97
C ILE A 476 2.69 -8.01 17.55
N ASN A 477 3.88 -8.59 17.50
CA ASN A 477 5.12 -8.04 18.08
C ASN A 477 6.00 -7.29 17.07
N SER A 478 5.72 -7.46 15.78
CA SER A 478 6.46 -6.87 14.67
C SER A 478 5.49 -6.43 13.58
N SER A 479 5.94 -5.56 12.68
CA SER A 479 5.13 -5.13 11.55
C SER A 479 4.53 -6.33 10.79
N THR A 480 3.21 -6.32 10.61
CA THR A 480 2.42 -7.45 10.11
C THR A 480 1.40 -6.93 9.11
N TYR A 481 1.17 -7.71 8.05
CA TYR A 481 0.17 -7.42 7.03
C TYR A 481 -1.04 -8.35 7.16
N TRP A 482 -2.23 -7.79 7.07
CA TRP A 482 -3.48 -8.53 6.90
C TRP A 482 -4.05 -8.26 5.51
N GLN A 483 -4.53 -9.34 4.88
CA GLN A 483 -5.04 -9.39 3.52
C GLN A 483 -5.93 -10.62 3.33
N GLY A 484 -6.78 -10.63 2.30
CA GLY A 484 -7.69 -11.75 2.06
C GLY A 484 -8.74 -11.88 3.15
N ASN A 485 -8.93 -13.10 3.66
CA ASN A 485 -9.85 -13.36 4.75
C ASN A 485 -9.11 -13.60 6.06
N VAL A 486 -9.39 -12.79 7.08
CA VAL A 486 -8.79 -12.90 8.41
C VAL A 486 -9.86 -13.24 9.45
N TYR A 487 -9.69 -14.35 10.15
CA TYR A 487 -10.60 -14.81 11.19
C TYR A 487 -9.95 -14.63 12.56
N VAL A 488 -10.58 -13.85 13.44
CA VAL A 488 -10.04 -13.47 14.74
C VAL A 488 -10.75 -14.22 15.87
N PHE A 489 -10.01 -15.08 16.60
CA PHE A 489 -10.59 -16.01 17.60
C PHE A 489 -10.57 -15.50 19.04
N GLY A 490 -9.91 -14.37 19.28
CA GLY A 490 -9.79 -13.73 20.58
C GLY A 490 -9.22 -12.33 20.42
N ASN A 491 -8.88 -11.69 21.53
CA ASN A 491 -8.28 -10.36 21.46
C ASN A 491 -6.93 -10.44 20.76
N ILE A 492 -6.75 -9.57 19.77
CA ILE A 492 -5.47 -9.37 19.08
C ILE A 492 -4.84 -8.12 19.66
N THR A 493 -3.58 -8.23 20.10
CA THR A 493 -2.85 -7.05 20.61
C THR A 493 -1.73 -6.67 19.65
N VAL A 494 -1.82 -5.50 19.02
CA VAL A 494 -0.71 -4.87 18.32
C VAL A 494 0.14 -4.15 19.36
N ASN A 495 1.31 -4.69 19.66
CA ASN A 495 2.18 -4.14 20.70
C ASN A 495 2.83 -2.82 20.26
N SER A 496 3.22 -2.00 21.24
CA SER A 496 3.92 -0.74 20.98
C SER A 496 5.16 -0.98 20.13
N GLY A 497 5.37 -0.16 19.10
CA GLY A 497 6.45 -0.32 18.12
C GLY A 497 6.14 -1.26 16.95
N ALA A 498 5.08 -2.07 17.03
CA ALA A 498 4.58 -2.85 15.90
C ALA A 498 3.59 -2.04 15.06
N ILE A 499 3.52 -2.37 13.76
CA ILE A 499 2.59 -1.77 12.81
C ILE A 499 1.71 -2.87 12.22
N LEU A 500 0.39 -2.75 12.36
CA LEU A 500 -0.56 -3.59 11.63
C LEU A 500 -1.04 -2.84 10.39
N THR A 501 -0.66 -3.32 9.20
CA THR A 501 -1.15 -2.79 7.92
C THR A 501 -2.21 -3.72 7.37
N ILE A 502 -3.40 -3.19 7.09
CA ILE A 502 -4.52 -3.95 6.53
C ILE A 502 -4.76 -3.46 5.12
N ARG A 503 -4.68 -4.36 4.14
CA ARG A 503 -4.80 -4.00 2.72
C ARG A 503 -6.24 -3.77 2.28
N PRO A 504 -6.48 -2.96 1.23
CA PRO A 504 -7.79 -2.85 0.60
C PRO A 504 -8.43 -4.21 0.30
N GLY A 505 -9.76 -4.30 0.44
CA GLY A 505 -10.53 -5.52 0.19
C GLY A 505 -10.43 -6.62 1.26
N THR A 506 -9.62 -6.44 2.31
CA THR A 506 -9.50 -7.44 3.39
C THR A 506 -10.83 -7.62 4.13
N ASN A 507 -11.25 -8.88 4.32
CA ASN A 507 -12.41 -9.25 5.13
C ASN A 507 -11.96 -9.80 6.47
N ILE A 508 -12.31 -9.13 7.57
CA ILE A 508 -11.91 -9.46 8.93
C ILE A 508 -13.15 -9.85 9.73
N THR A 509 -13.15 -11.08 10.22
CA THR A 509 -14.29 -11.70 10.88
C THR A 509 -13.94 -12.03 12.33
N PHE A 510 -14.62 -11.38 13.28
CA PHE A 510 -14.35 -11.50 14.71
C PHE A 510 -15.30 -12.49 15.38
N LYS A 511 -14.75 -13.40 16.18
CA LYS A 511 -15.54 -14.18 17.14
C LYS A 511 -16.20 -13.25 18.17
N ASN A 512 -17.30 -13.70 18.77
CA ASN A 512 -18.00 -12.95 19.81
C ASN A 512 -17.02 -12.47 20.92
N ASN A 513 -17.14 -11.20 21.31
CA ASN A 513 -16.29 -10.46 22.24
C ASN A 513 -14.81 -10.28 21.86
N ALA A 514 -14.36 -10.77 20.71
CA ALA A 514 -12.99 -10.52 20.26
C ALA A 514 -12.80 -9.06 19.85
N SER A 515 -11.68 -8.46 20.23
CA SER A 515 -11.30 -7.09 19.92
C SER A 515 -9.93 -7.00 19.25
N LEU A 516 -9.69 -5.94 18.50
CA LEU A 516 -8.38 -5.55 18.03
C LEU A 516 -7.86 -4.42 18.92
N LEU A 517 -6.86 -4.71 19.76
CA LEU A 517 -6.26 -3.81 20.73
C LEU A 517 -4.93 -3.29 20.18
N VAL A 518 -4.87 -2.01 19.86
CA VAL A 518 -3.76 -1.39 19.13
C VAL A 518 -3.00 -0.44 20.05
N ASN A 519 -1.90 -0.94 20.63
CA ASN A 519 -0.93 -0.14 21.40
C ASN A 519 0.24 0.35 20.52
N GLY A 520 0.46 -0.27 19.37
CA GLY A 520 1.31 0.20 18.26
C GLY A 520 0.49 0.96 17.23
N LEU A 521 0.87 0.94 15.95
CA LEU A 521 0.17 1.66 14.88
C LEU A 521 -0.74 0.73 14.07
N ILE A 522 -1.90 1.22 13.64
CA ILE A 522 -2.72 0.56 12.61
C ILE A 522 -2.85 1.45 11.37
N ASN A 523 -2.65 0.84 10.20
CA ASN A 523 -2.92 1.45 8.91
C ASN A 523 -3.96 0.61 8.16
N ALA A 524 -5.24 0.94 8.36
CA ALA A 524 -6.37 0.31 7.69
C ALA A 524 -6.94 1.28 6.66
N VAL A 525 -6.41 1.25 5.44
CA VAL A 525 -6.79 2.17 4.36
C VAL A 525 -7.35 1.36 3.20
N GLY A 526 -8.68 1.30 3.12
CA GLY A 526 -9.39 0.71 1.99
C GLY A 526 -9.52 1.67 0.81
N THR A 527 -10.28 1.26 -0.20
CA THR A 527 -10.69 2.13 -1.31
C THR A 527 -12.20 2.06 -1.51
N GLU A 528 -12.77 2.96 -2.29
CA GLU A 528 -14.22 2.94 -2.58
C GLU A 528 -14.66 1.63 -3.25
N THR A 529 -13.81 1.04 -4.10
CA THR A 529 -14.10 -0.22 -4.82
C THR A 529 -13.69 -1.46 -4.03
N ALA A 530 -12.75 -1.34 -3.09
CA ALA A 530 -12.26 -2.42 -2.24
C ALA A 530 -12.16 -1.97 -0.78
N PRO A 531 -13.30 -1.69 -0.11
CA PRO A 531 -13.30 -1.28 1.28
C PRO A 531 -12.86 -2.44 2.18
N ILE A 532 -12.14 -2.13 3.27
CA ILE A 532 -11.81 -3.13 4.29
C ILE A 532 -13.06 -3.42 5.11
N LYS A 533 -13.39 -4.69 5.34
CA LYS A 533 -14.58 -5.10 6.11
C LYS A 533 -14.20 -5.67 7.47
N PHE A 534 -14.73 -5.10 8.54
CA PHE A 534 -14.70 -5.64 9.90
C PHE A 534 -16.11 -6.07 10.30
N THR A 535 -16.32 -7.33 10.63
CA THR A 535 -17.65 -7.88 10.94
C THR A 535 -17.60 -9.00 11.98
N ALA A 536 -18.75 -9.33 12.58
CA ALA A 536 -18.89 -10.49 13.44
C ALA A 536 -18.90 -11.80 12.63
N ALA A 537 -18.38 -12.88 13.22
CA ALA A 537 -18.53 -14.25 12.73
C ALA A 537 -19.99 -14.73 12.85
N ASN A 538 -20.67 -14.30 13.92
CA ASN A 538 -22.06 -14.65 14.20
C ASN A 538 -22.78 -13.42 14.74
N GLY A 539 -23.99 -13.17 14.23
CA GLY A 539 -24.83 -12.05 14.65
C GLY A 539 -24.68 -10.81 13.77
N ASN A 540 -25.75 -10.03 13.73
CA ASN A 540 -25.88 -8.77 12.99
C ASN A 540 -26.44 -7.66 13.89
N LEU A 541 -26.30 -7.83 15.20
CA LEU A 541 -26.75 -6.86 16.19
C LEU A 541 -25.54 -6.09 16.76
N PRO A 542 -25.73 -4.87 17.28
CA PRO A 542 -24.69 -4.17 18.03
C PRO A 542 -24.04 -5.05 19.11
N ASN A 543 -22.71 -4.93 19.29
CA ASN A 543 -21.89 -5.77 20.18
C ASN A 543 -21.81 -7.26 19.82
N SER A 544 -22.06 -7.66 18.57
CA SER A 544 -21.82 -9.06 18.13
C SER A 544 -20.32 -9.43 18.14
N TRP A 545 -19.43 -8.43 18.19
CA TRP A 545 -18.01 -8.54 18.52
C TRP A 545 -17.56 -7.32 19.31
N GLY A 546 -16.29 -7.31 19.74
CA GLY A 546 -15.69 -6.23 20.51
C GLY A 546 -15.42 -4.97 19.70
N SER A 547 -14.27 -4.34 19.92
CA SER A 547 -13.92 -3.06 19.30
C SER A 547 -12.60 -3.10 18.53
N ILE A 548 -12.41 -2.11 17.68
CA ILE A 548 -11.06 -1.67 17.28
C ILE A 548 -10.67 -0.58 18.29
N GLU A 549 -9.73 -0.87 19.18
CA GLU A 549 -9.31 0.03 20.23
C GLU A 549 -7.88 0.52 19.99
N LEU A 550 -7.71 1.81 19.71
CA LEU A 550 -6.42 2.49 19.65
C LEU A 550 -6.08 3.03 21.04
N ASN A 551 -4.90 2.70 21.57
CA ASN A 551 -4.57 3.00 22.96
C ASN A 551 -3.16 3.55 23.14
N GLY A 552 -3.08 4.75 23.71
CA GLY A 552 -1.83 5.39 24.13
C GLY A 552 -1.03 6.02 22.99
N ALA A 553 0.13 6.58 23.35
CA ALA A 553 0.98 7.32 22.43
C ALA A 553 1.59 6.46 21.30
N GLY A 554 1.76 5.15 21.53
CA GLY A 554 2.24 4.21 20.52
C GLY A 554 1.30 4.05 19.33
N ALA A 555 0.01 4.38 19.50
CA ALA A 555 -1.00 4.41 18.44
C ALA A 555 -1.11 5.74 17.69
N SER A 556 -0.26 6.71 18.02
CA SER A 556 -0.22 8.00 17.32
C SER A 556 0.08 7.81 15.84
N GLY A 557 -0.73 8.44 14.98
CA GLY A 557 -0.63 8.33 13.52
C GLY A 557 -1.45 7.18 12.92
N SER A 558 -2.24 6.47 13.73
CA SER A 558 -3.13 5.41 13.23
C SER A 558 -4.21 5.97 12.28
N ILE A 559 -4.49 5.23 11.21
CA ILE A 559 -5.44 5.59 10.16
C ILE A 559 -6.46 4.45 9.98
N ILE A 560 -7.74 4.80 9.99
CA ILE A 560 -8.86 3.94 9.61
C ILE A 560 -9.67 4.69 8.55
N ASP A 561 -9.50 4.33 7.29
CA ASP A 561 -10.08 5.01 6.14
C ASP A 561 -10.74 4.03 5.17
N ASN A 562 -11.89 4.40 4.59
CA ASN A 562 -12.62 3.59 3.62
C ASN A 562 -12.92 2.15 4.10
N CYS A 563 -13.35 2.01 5.36
CA CYS A 563 -13.70 0.73 5.98
C CYS A 563 -15.21 0.56 6.19
N ASN A 564 -15.71 -0.67 6.05
CA ASN A 564 -17.00 -1.14 6.52
C ASN A 564 -16.86 -1.76 7.91
N ILE A 565 -17.30 -1.08 8.96
CA ILE A 565 -17.20 -1.54 10.36
C ILE A 565 -18.61 -1.88 10.84
N LEU A 566 -18.91 -3.17 11.00
CA LEU A 566 -20.27 -3.66 11.13
C LEU A 566 -20.49 -4.42 12.45
N TYR A 567 -21.59 -4.16 13.15
CA TYR A 567 -22.12 -5.00 14.25
C TYR A 567 -21.25 -5.13 15.50
N GLY A 568 -20.21 -4.31 15.66
CA GLY A 568 -19.29 -4.36 16.81
C GLY A 568 -19.66 -3.40 17.95
N ASN A 569 -18.70 -3.16 18.82
CA ASN A 569 -18.67 -2.03 19.76
C ASN A 569 -17.98 -0.79 19.16
N GLY A 570 -17.70 -0.82 17.84
CA GLY A 570 -17.15 0.27 17.05
C GLY A 570 -15.66 0.54 17.26
N VAL A 571 -15.25 1.78 16.97
CA VAL A 571 -13.86 2.24 17.11
C VAL A 571 -13.72 3.04 18.39
N ARG A 572 -12.71 2.69 19.19
CA ARG A 572 -12.36 3.34 20.46
C ARG A 572 -10.97 3.93 20.33
N VAL A 573 -10.78 5.17 20.74
CA VAL A 573 -9.48 5.86 20.68
C VAL A 573 -9.22 6.48 22.04
N ILE A 574 -8.17 6.02 22.72
CA ILE A 574 -7.93 6.31 24.13
C ILE A 574 -6.50 6.83 24.30
N ASN A 575 -6.37 8.07 24.75
CA ASN A 575 -5.09 8.75 25.00
C ASN A 575 -4.13 8.75 23.78
N VAL A 576 -4.67 8.94 22.58
CA VAL A 576 -3.90 8.95 21.32
C VAL A 576 -3.63 10.39 20.86
N PRO A 577 -2.37 10.81 20.72
CA PRO A 577 -2.01 12.18 20.33
C PRO A 577 -2.44 12.61 18.92
N SER A 578 -2.54 11.66 17.98
CA SER A 578 -2.97 11.92 16.61
C SER A 578 -3.61 10.67 16.01
N PHE A 579 -4.78 10.80 15.40
CA PHE A 579 -5.44 9.72 14.66
C PHE A 579 -6.31 10.28 13.53
N THR A 580 -6.60 9.43 12.54
CA THR A 580 -7.55 9.73 11.46
C THR A 580 -8.57 8.62 11.32
N VAL A 581 -9.86 8.96 11.41
CA VAL A 581 -10.98 8.06 11.09
C VAL A 581 -11.85 8.70 10.02
N SER A 582 -11.74 8.23 8.78
CA SER A 582 -12.39 8.89 7.63
C SER A 582 -13.08 7.96 6.63
N ASN A 583 -14.09 8.48 5.95
CA ASN A 583 -14.77 7.79 4.83
C ASN A 583 -15.28 6.37 5.15
N ASN A 584 -15.53 6.07 6.42
CA ASN A 584 -15.96 4.74 6.85
C ASN A 584 -17.48 4.62 6.86
N ASN A 585 -17.98 3.42 6.63
CA ASN A 585 -19.36 3.02 6.87
C ASN A 585 -19.44 2.23 8.18
N LEU A 586 -19.98 2.85 9.23
CA LEU A 586 -20.17 2.24 10.55
C LEU A 586 -21.65 1.86 10.73
N LEU A 587 -21.97 0.58 10.55
CA LEU A 587 -23.34 0.07 10.58
C LEU A 587 -23.61 -0.78 11.83
N ASP A 588 -24.70 -0.47 12.53
CA ASP A 588 -25.23 -1.22 13.67
C ASP A 588 -24.17 -1.57 14.73
N ASN A 589 -23.20 -0.67 14.93
CA ASN A 589 -22.30 -0.74 16.08
C ASN A 589 -23.01 -0.20 17.34
N TYR A 590 -22.56 -0.64 18.52
CA TYR A 590 -23.14 -0.19 19.78
C TYR A 590 -22.85 1.29 20.03
N ILE A 591 -21.57 1.65 20.15
CA ILE A 591 -21.07 3.02 19.97
C ILE A 591 -20.27 3.01 18.68
N SER A 592 -20.52 3.92 17.73
CA SER A 592 -19.78 3.87 16.46
C SER A 592 -18.35 4.37 16.66
N LEU A 593 -18.17 5.53 17.29
CA LEU A 593 -16.87 6.14 17.59
C LEU A 593 -16.86 6.66 19.04
N TYR A 594 -15.91 6.17 19.84
CA TYR A 594 -15.67 6.61 21.22
C TYR A 594 -14.24 7.14 21.36
N ILE A 595 -14.09 8.41 21.69
CA ILE A 595 -12.78 9.06 21.81
C ILE A 595 -12.60 9.63 23.21
N TYR A 596 -11.48 9.28 23.85
CA TYR A 596 -11.14 9.69 25.20
C TYR A 596 -9.71 10.23 25.25
N GLY A 597 -9.49 11.41 25.82
CA GLY A 597 -8.14 11.97 26.05
C GLY A 597 -7.29 12.11 24.78
N SER A 598 -7.90 12.24 23.60
CA SER A 598 -7.20 12.11 22.31
C SER A 598 -7.34 13.36 21.43
N THR A 599 -6.44 13.49 20.45
CA THR A 599 -6.48 14.55 19.42
C THR A 599 -6.44 13.91 18.03
N GLY A 600 -7.21 14.43 17.08
CA GLY A 600 -7.31 13.83 15.74
C GLY A 600 -8.47 14.36 14.90
N GLY A 601 -8.76 13.66 13.81
CA GLY A 601 -9.82 14.02 12.86
C GLY A 601 -10.81 12.88 12.61
N ILE A 602 -12.10 13.24 12.55
CA ILE A 602 -13.19 12.35 12.15
C ILE A 602 -13.94 12.97 10.98
N SER A 603 -13.83 12.40 9.77
CA SER A 603 -14.45 13.02 8.60
C SER A 603 -14.99 12.11 7.52
N GLY A 604 -16.12 12.49 6.91
CA GLY A 604 -16.68 11.76 5.75
C GLY A 604 -17.32 10.42 6.11
N ASN A 605 -17.46 10.09 7.39
CA ASN A 605 -18.00 8.79 7.80
C ASN A 605 -19.54 8.76 7.70
N THR A 606 -20.09 7.61 7.33
CA THR A 606 -21.52 7.31 7.40
C THR A 606 -21.79 6.37 8.58
N LEU A 607 -22.53 6.86 9.58
CA LEU A 607 -22.88 6.13 10.80
C LEU A 607 -24.38 5.86 10.79
N SER A 608 -24.77 4.59 10.81
CA SER A 608 -26.17 4.17 10.85
C SER A 608 -26.36 3.07 11.88
N SER A 609 -27.24 3.24 12.86
CA SER A 609 -27.45 2.21 13.89
C SER A 609 -28.79 2.34 14.59
N ASN A 610 -29.39 1.21 14.95
CA ASN A 610 -30.57 1.14 15.83
C ASN A 610 -30.22 1.16 17.34
N SER A 611 -28.92 1.14 17.67
CA SER A 611 -28.40 1.11 19.04
C SER A 611 -28.78 2.35 19.85
N ILE A 612 -29.01 2.16 21.14
CA ILE A 612 -29.16 3.25 22.14
C ILE A 612 -27.84 3.98 22.43
N GLY A 613 -26.68 3.40 22.07
CA GLY A 613 -25.38 4.01 22.31
C GLY A 613 -25.16 5.28 21.48
N HIS A 614 -24.07 6.01 21.76
CA HIS A 614 -23.73 7.24 21.03
C HIS A 614 -23.18 6.92 19.63
N SER A 615 -23.41 7.81 18.67
CA SER A 615 -22.77 7.69 17.35
C SER A 615 -21.32 8.18 17.41
N ILE A 616 -21.09 9.43 17.84
CA ILE A 616 -19.74 9.95 18.13
C ILE A 616 -19.73 10.50 19.55
N GLN A 617 -18.85 9.98 20.39
CA GLN A 617 -18.66 10.45 21.76
C GLN A 617 -17.21 10.91 21.99
N LEU A 618 -17.04 12.11 22.51
CA LEU A 618 -15.75 12.77 22.71
C LEU A 618 -15.62 13.23 24.17
N SER A 619 -14.73 12.60 24.93
CA SER A 619 -14.48 12.91 26.35
C SER A 619 -13.03 13.37 26.52
N TYR A 620 -12.77 14.50 27.21
CA TYR A 620 -11.42 15.07 27.40
C TYR A 620 -10.58 15.18 26.10
N SER A 621 -11.22 15.31 24.95
CA SER A 621 -10.59 15.16 23.63
C SER A 621 -10.64 16.46 22.84
N ASN A 622 -9.68 16.69 21.94
CA ASN A 622 -9.66 17.82 21.02
C ASN A 622 -9.73 17.30 19.58
N VAL A 623 -10.94 17.14 19.04
CA VAL A 623 -11.17 16.40 17.79
C VAL A 623 -12.02 17.20 16.83
N ASP A 624 -11.55 17.32 15.60
CA ASP A 624 -12.30 17.94 14.51
C ASP A 624 -13.27 16.91 13.89
N CYS A 625 -14.57 17.23 13.83
CA CYS A 625 -15.62 16.38 13.26
C CYS A 625 -16.29 17.07 12.06
N ASN A 626 -16.08 16.54 10.84
CA ASN A 626 -16.66 17.17 9.66
C ASN A 626 -17.14 16.23 8.55
N ASN A 627 -18.12 16.67 7.74
CA ASN A 627 -18.66 15.87 6.63
C ASN A 627 -19.22 14.49 7.00
N ASN A 628 -19.56 14.24 8.27
CA ASN A 628 -20.11 12.94 8.69
C ASN A 628 -21.63 12.90 8.48
N LYS A 629 -22.16 11.75 8.06
CA LYS A 629 -23.60 11.47 7.95
C LYS A 629 -24.01 10.50 9.06
N ILE A 630 -24.82 10.96 10.00
CA ILE A 630 -25.20 10.21 11.20
C ILE A 630 -26.72 10.05 11.22
N THR A 631 -27.19 8.80 11.21
CA THR A 631 -28.62 8.46 11.20
C THR A 631 -28.91 7.37 12.21
N LYS A 632 -29.87 7.59 13.12
CA LYS A 632 -30.38 6.51 13.97
C LYS A 632 -31.54 5.80 13.27
N THR A 633 -31.44 4.48 13.13
CA THR A 633 -32.39 3.66 12.38
C THR A 633 -33.30 2.91 13.35
N GLY A 634 -34.48 3.46 13.64
CA GLY A 634 -35.47 2.81 14.50
C GLY A 634 -36.86 3.37 14.23
N ALA A 635 -37.87 2.50 14.18
CA ALA A 635 -39.24 2.89 13.82
C ALA A 635 -39.82 3.89 14.84
N GLY A 636 -39.75 5.19 14.54
CA GLY A 636 -40.39 6.26 15.29
C GLY A 636 -39.79 6.63 16.65
N ILE A 637 -38.76 5.92 17.14
CA ILE A 637 -38.13 6.19 18.43
C ILE A 637 -36.73 6.78 18.21
N LYS A 638 -36.56 8.05 18.59
CA LYS A 638 -35.23 8.69 18.64
C LYS A 638 -34.47 8.14 19.85
N ARG A 639 -33.20 7.79 19.66
CA ARG A 639 -32.36 7.13 20.67
C ARG A 639 -30.91 7.61 20.59
N GLY A 640 -30.31 7.94 21.73
CA GLY A 640 -28.89 8.26 21.83
C GLY A 640 -28.49 9.58 21.15
N HIS A 641 -27.19 9.87 21.10
CA HIS A 641 -26.66 11.15 20.61
C HIS A 641 -25.99 11.01 19.24
N GLY A 642 -26.08 12.05 18.42
CA GLY A 642 -25.37 12.12 17.14
C GLY A 642 -23.88 12.40 17.35
N ILE A 643 -23.55 13.62 17.78
CA ILE A 643 -22.20 14.01 18.18
C ILE A 643 -22.26 14.58 19.59
N GLU A 644 -21.55 13.97 20.52
CA GLU A 644 -21.49 14.41 21.92
C GLU A 644 -20.07 14.79 22.30
N HIS A 645 -19.89 16.06 22.65
CA HIS A 645 -18.73 16.54 23.39
C HIS A 645 -19.06 16.58 24.88
N ASN A 646 -18.29 15.87 25.69
CA ASN A 646 -18.40 15.89 27.14
C ASN A 646 -17.04 16.09 27.85
N GLN A 647 -17.09 16.36 29.16
CA GLN A 647 -15.93 16.34 30.05
C GLN A 647 -14.76 17.20 29.53
N GLY A 648 -15.03 18.47 29.25
CA GLY A 648 -13.99 19.40 28.78
C GLY A 648 -13.51 19.20 27.34
N SER A 649 -14.15 18.33 26.54
CA SER A 649 -13.75 18.13 25.16
C SER A 649 -14.01 19.36 24.27
N SER A 650 -13.21 19.49 23.21
CA SER A 650 -13.23 20.60 22.26
C SER A 650 -12.99 20.09 20.84
N GLY A 651 -12.87 21.02 19.89
CA GLY A 651 -12.61 20.75 18.49
C GLY A 651 -13.63 21.45 17.60
N LYS A 652 -13.42 21.40 16.29
CA LYS A 652 -14.31 22.05 15.33
C LYS A 652 -15.36 21.05 14.82
N VAL A 653 -16.61 21.48 14.71
CA VAL A 653 -17.74 20.65 14.24
C VAL A 653 -18.47 21.34 13.09
N TRP A 654 -18.32 20.86 11.86
CA TRP A 654 -18.92 21.51 10.67
C TRP A 654 -19.31 20.51 9.58
N ARG A 655 -20.28 20.87 8.71
CA ARG A 655 -20.72 20.05 7.57
C ARG A 655 -21.23 18.64 7.89
N ASN A 656 -21.63 18.35 9.13
CA ASN A 656 -22.23 17.06 9.48
C ASN A 656 -23.74 17.05 9.15
N ASP A 657 -24.29 15.92 8.69
CA ASP A 657 -25.74 15.66 8.53
C ASP A 657 -26.18 14.67 9.61
N VAL A 658 -26.87 15.15 10.65
CA VAL A 658 -27.28 14.38 11.82
C VAL A 658 -28.79 14.28 11.87
N SER A 659 -29.33 13.06 12.02
CA SER A 659 -30.76 12.87 12.07
C SER A 659 -31.25 11.72 12.95
N TYR A 660 -32.46 11.87 13.47
CA TYR A 660 -33.20 10.88 14.27
C TYR A 660 -32.58 10.54 15.64
N CYS A 661 -31.73 11.40 16.19
CA CYS A 661 -31.13 11.25 17.51
C CYS A 661 -31.98 11.90 18.63
N ASP A 662 -31.75 11.52 19.89
CA ASP A 662 -32.26 12.30 21.02
C ASP A 662 -31.62 13.69 21.01
N TRP A 663 -30.29 13.73 20.97
CA TRP A 663 -29.52 14.97 20.81
C TRP A 663 -28.75 14.92 19.50
N GLY A 664 -28.95 15.91 18.63
CA GLY A 664 -28.20 16.01 17.37
C GLY A 664 -26.72 16.26 17.63
N ILE A 665 -26.39 17.46 18.10
CA ILE A 665 -25.05 17.80 18.59
C ILE A 665 -25.18 18.27 20.04
N ALA A 666 -24.40 17.68 20.94
CA ALA A 666 -24.41 17.96 22.37
C ALA A 666 -23.05 18.46 22.85
N ALA A 667 -23.07 19.48 23.71
CA ALA A 667 -21.93 20.02 24.43
C ALA A 667 -22.25 20.04 25.93
N ILE A 668 -21.68 19.12 26.70
CA ILE A 668 -22.00 18.92 28.12
C ILE A 668 -20.74 18.90 29.01
N TRP A 669 -20.92 19.22 30.29
CA TRP A 669 -19.88 19.10 31.33
C TRP A 669 -18.53 19.74 30.97
N GLY A 670 -18.52 21.04 30.66
CA GLY A 670 -17.28 21.79 30.44
C GLY A 670 -16.78 21.80 29.00
N SER A 671 -17.46 21.10 28.07
CA SER A 671 -17.02 21.01 26.69
C SER A 671 -17.18 22.34 25.93
N SER A 672 -16.30 22.60 24.97
CA SER A 672 -16.28 23.84 24.17
C SER A 672 -16.03 23.55 22.67
N PRO A 673 -16.90 22.78 21.99
CA PRO A 673 -16.77 22.57 20.54
C PRO A 673 -17.11 23.85 19.78
N THR A 674 -16.49 24.12 18.63
CA THR A 674 -16.76 25.33 17.85
C THR A 674 -17.22 25.00 16.43
N SER A 675 -18.02 25.85 15.80
CA SER A 675 -18.37 25.69 14.38
C SER A 675 -17.40 26.41 13.42
N ARG A 676 -16.19 26.77 13.88
CA ARG A 676 -15.33 27.73 13.17
C ARG A 676 -14.62 27.13 11.95
N LYS A 677 -14.91 27.72 10.80
CA LYS A 677 -14.46 27.38 9.44
C LYS A 677 -12.96 27.65 9.18
N PRO A 678 -12.26 26.81 8.41
CA PRO A 678 -11.06 27.21 7.66
C PRO A 678 -11.46 27.85 6.32
N ASN A 679 -11.24 29.16 6.16
CA ASN A 679 -11.09 29.96 4.91
C ASN A 679 -11.57 29.38 3.55
N THR A 680 -12.87 29.12 3.33
CA THR A 680 -13.41 28.70 1.99
C THR A 680 -14.70 29.43 1.60
N SER A 681 -15.16 29.39 0.35
CA SER A 681 -16.32 30.18 -0.15
C SER A 681 -17.69 29.45 -0.15
N ILE A 682 -17.76 28.17 0.24
CA ILE A 682 -18.98 27.34 0.11
C ILE A 682 -19.68 27.13 1.46
N LEU A 683 -20.95 27.56 1.55
CA LEU A 683 -21.83 27.49 2.72
C LEU A 683 -22.50 26.12 2.87
N ARG A 684 -21.90 25.19 3.61
CA ARG A 684 -22.68 24.11 4.23
C ARG A 684 -22.33 24.04 5.71
N ASN A 685 -23.28 24.46 6.56
CA ASN A 685 -23.21 24.29 8.02
C ASN A 685 -23.61 22.85 8.39
N ASN A 686 -23.55 22.50 9.68
CA ASN A 686 -24.17 21.25 10.14
C ASN A 686 -25.67 21.26 9.81
N ARG A 687 -26.19 20.15 9.28
CA ARG A 687 -27.61 19.91 9.06
C ARG A 687 -28.10 18.97 10.15
N ILE A 688 -29.02 19.43 11.00
CA ILE A 688 -29.60 18.62 12.07
C ILE A 688 -31.11 18.57 11.86
N ARG A 689 -31.68 17.37 11.77
CA ARG A 689 -33.11 17.20 11.45
C ARG A 689 -33.72 16.02 12.18
N ASN A 690 -35.01 16.12 12.51
CA ASN A 690 -35.76 15.04 13.14
C ASN A 690 -35.15 14.52 14.45
N CYS A 691 -34.38 15.35 15.18
CA CYS A 691 -33.87 15.03 16.52
C CYS A 691 -34.88 15.48 17.61
N ASN A 692 -34.80 14.97 18.86
CA ASN A 692 -35.62 15.51 19.96
C ASN A 692 -35.12 16.91 20.37
N SER A 693 -33.80 17.05 20.49
CA SER A 693 -33.11 18.33 20.59
C SER A 693 -32.08 18.41 19.47
N GLY A 694 -32.12 19.47 18.66
CA GLY A 694 -31.14 19.69 17.60
C GLY A 694 -29.74 19.96 18.18
N LEU A 695 -29.68 20.95 19.07
CA LEU A 695 -28.49 21.29 19.84
C LEU A 695 -28.80 21.15 21.33
N MET A 696 -27.90 20.51 22.08
CA MET A 696 -28.01 20.37 23.53
C MET A 696 -26.77 21.00 24.18
N VAL A 697 -26.96 22.02 25.02
CA VAL A 697 -25.87 22.66 25.77
C VAL A 697 -26.18 22.53 27.26
N TYR A 698 -25.28 21.92 28.01
CA TYR A 698 -25.47 21.67 29.44
C TYR A 698 -24.43 22.40 30.29
N ARG A 699 -24.66 22.40 31.61
CA ARG A 699 -23.94 23.16 32.63
C ARG A 699 -22.43 23.29 32.37
N LEU A 700 -21.95 24.54 32.37
CA LEU A 700 -20.55 24.95 32.24
C LEU A 700 -19.90 24.64 30.87
N SER A 701 -20.67 24.34 29.84
CA SER A 701 -20.17 24.22 28.45
C SER A 701 -20.19 25.56 27.72
N TYR A 702 -19.24 25.78 26.80
CA TYR A 702 -19.07 27.02 26.03
C TYR A 702 -18.90 26.76 24.52
N PRO A 703 -19.92 26.16 23.84
CA PRO A 703 -19.87 25.86 22.42
C PRO A 703 -20.00 27.09 21.50
#